data_AF-A0A7S2PEY1-F1
#
_entry.id   AF-A0A7S2PEY1-F1
#
_cell.length_a   1.000
_cell.length_b   1.000
_cell.length_c   1.000
_cell.angle_alpha   90.00
_cell.angle_beta   90.00
_cell.angle_gamma   90.00
#
_symmetry.space_group_name_H-M   'P 1'
#
loop_
_entity.id
_entity.type
_entity.pdbx_description
1 polymer ?
#
loop_
_entity_poly.entity_id
_entity_poly.type
_entity_poly.pdbx_seq_one_letter_code
_entity_poly.pdbx_strand_id
1 'polypeptide(L)'
;PAQVLSPHRSWIVPRITDYSRSDFYLDVQVCQSVEIPLLQLKSFCSKPLALIKLDSFVQYLSRAECRLPVVSREMPFDLTGDRASRTHCSAKTMQRIYSDVQKYADKTNSEKVPTLVGFSYTDIEGLHDDKSKLHSVQKQLGQLVKILHSCMQFDRQSLKNLMKRALAICNSDERSDDRNAGIHHECQFMKYRLGQASDREPVAWFDLLVASILSTSSEQDIMAMNPFLSNSAYKTVTHLTVVAMLTAVRIGQTHRALSSITDLVLLLRKVNSESSFDVRRREKAEISLLSSKIATELSNERHYMETSTANPSIIRFDPRFLVFEFTYGLMLRKAQVVLVRKFIAALRENRSMCHQMIMGAGKTTVVAPLLALILADGKSLVTNVMPHALLEMSRGVMREKFSAVVRKPIFTFNFDRGTPITRELYQKLCKARDMKAIMCATPTSVKSLFLRFIEMMRIMERSKFGSPPNKSGFFGGLWLSKTAQKYRDRAVKQELTVNPEDVYYCAEIIKLFKSGVLLLDEVDLLLHPLKSELNWPIGTKEPLDFTQSKLGNGLRWDMQWHLLDAIFYAKSKKMTVAFNDSREAKHILDSIASVIEGGFRERHLQSAPHLVLLNSNYYHKDLKPLLARWQLLYLRHRRLPSVEDKHLITYMTKGHKADRQATNAVSVALSDEYMKMLNLSHDLLCNYLPFLLGKIDRVSFGLLTAADLENADPKMSITRLLTAVPFVGKDVPSRASQFSQPDVVIGLTTLAYRYEGLRFSDFKSLITALRECLDSEVGPYPKRPSCQRYAKWIGLAGRKVRGIKDDDDDDDVENDGNMSLKDIMTDKEFGPSDEIWPLHLLDVRDETHMTVTYDLLKNLPQAIEYYLNSFVFPLTMELFQEKICASGQDLGGDMLFGKRVGFSGTPSDLLPEELGQCQYEECIDGQILH
;
A
#
# COMPACT_ATOMS: atom_id res chain seq x y z
N PRO A 1 15.30 32.65 46.98
CA PRO A 1 16.59 31.95 47.17
C PRO A 1 17.61 32.34 46.09
N ALA A 2 18.53 33.25 46.43
CA ALA A 2 19.55 33.75 45.51
C ALA A 2 20.59 32.66 45.23
N GLN A 3 20.48 31.99 44.07
CA GLN A 3 21.52 31.11 43.57
C GLN A 3 22.67 31.97 43.02
N VAL A 4 23.84 31.81 43.62
CA VAL A 4 25.11 32.34 43.13
C VAL A 4 25.34 31.78 41.72
N LEU A 5 25.25 32.64 40.69
CA LEU A 5 25.47 32.30 39.29
C LEU A 5 26.92 31.82 39.09
N SER A 6 27.09 30.53 38.75
CA SER A 6 28.41 29.92 38.49
C SER A 6 29.14 30.61 37.30
N PRO A 7 30.47 30.68 37.30
CA PRO A 7 31.24 31.39 36.27
C PRO A 7 31.20 30.74 34.88
N HIS A 8 30.75 29.48 34.74
CA HIS A 8 30.69 28.77 33.47
C HIS A 8 29.35 28.02 33.34
N ARG A 9 28.31 28.69 32.85
CA ARG A 9 27.03 28.07 32.54
C ARG A 9 27.05 27.61 31.07
N SER A 10 27.34 26.33 30.83
CA SER A 10 27.22 25.74 29.50
C SER A 10 25.74 25.53 29.18
N TRP A 11 25.16 26.43 28.39
CA TRP A 11 23.75 26.36 28.01
C TRP A 11 23.53 25.33 26.91
N ILE A 12 22.84 24.25 27.23
CA ILE A 12 22.24 23.36 26.22
C ILE A 12 20.97 24.07 25.73
N VAL A 13 20.83 24.29 24.42
CA VAL A 13 19.64 24.88 23.82
C VAL A 13 18.39 24.17 24.36
N PRO A 14 17.48 24.86 25.09
CA PRO A 14 16.34 24.21 25.71
C PRO A 14 15.42 23.66 24.63
N ARG A 15 15.35 22.33 24.54
CA ARG A 15 14.42 21.65 23.64
C ARG A 15 13.15 21.36 24.40
N ILE A 16 12.08 22.04 24.05
CA ILE A 16 10.75 21.73 24.57
C ILE A 16 10.36 20.36 24.03
N THR A 17 10.31 19.38 24.92
CA THR A 17 9.87 18.02 24.61
C THR A 17 8.49 17.76 25.17
N ASP A 18 8.00 18.58 26.10
CA ASP A 18 6.64 18.46 26.62
C ASP A 18 5.61 19.18 25.76
N TYR A 19 4.60 18.42 25.32
CA TYR A 19 3.48 18.87 24.51
C TYR A 19 2.14 18.44 25.14
N SER A 20 2.13 18.22 26.46
CA SER A 20 1.01 17.61 27.18
C SER A 20 -0.07 18.61 27.61
N ARG A 21 0.12 19.92 27.43
CA ARG A 21 -0.87 20.93 27.85
C ARG A 21 -2.16 20.81 27.05
N SER A 22 -3.25 20.47 27.73
CA SER A 22 -4.59 20.30 27.12
C SER A 22 -5.46 21.55 27.16
N ASP A 23 -5.22 22.46 28.10
CA ASP A 23 -6.04 23.65 28.31
C ASP A 23 -5.17 24.89 28.46
N PHE A 24 -5.55 25.94 27.75
CA PHE A 24 -5.00 27.29 27.86
C PHE A 24 -6.15 28.27 28.09
N TYR A 25 -5.96 29.19 29.04
CA TYR A 25 -6.90 30.27 29.33
C TYR A 25 -6.27 31.58 28.86
N LEU A 26 -6.85 32.18 27.83
CA LEU A 26 -6.47 33.50 27.34
C LEU A 26 -7.30 34.56 28.07
N ASP A 27 -6.64 35.34 28.91
CA ASP A 27 -7.21 36.54 29.54
C ASP A 27 -6.94 37.78 28.69
N VAL A 28 -8.01 38.37 28.16
CA VAL A 28 -7.95 39.55 27.32
C VAL A 28 -7.51 40.81 28.09
N GLN A 29 -7.71 40.86 29.41
CA GLN A 29 -7.34 42.03 30.22
C GLN A 29 -5.83 42.17 30.37
N VAL A 30 -5.09 41.05 30.43
CA VAL A 30 -3.62 41.04 30.49
C VAL A 30 -2.99 41.62 29.20
N CYS A 31 -3.73 41.56 28.09
CA CYS A 31 -3.31 42.12 26.79
C CYS A 31 -3.61 43.62 26.63
N GLN A 32 -4.20 44.30 27.63
CA GLN A 32 -4.59 45.72 27.54
C GLN A 32 -3.44 46.66 27.17
N SER A 33 -2.20 46.27 27.48
CA SER A 33 -1.01 47.04 27.16
C SER A 33 -0.74 47.22 25.66
N VAL A 34 -1.43 46.48 24.77
CA VAL A 34 -1.21 46.47 23.30
C VAL A 34 -2.31 47.18 22.50
N GLU A 35 -3.26 47.87 23.15
CA GLU A 35 -4.32 48.65 22.47
C GLU A 35 -5.15 47.84 21.44
N ILE A 36 -5.22 46.51 21.54
CA ILE A 36 -6.10 45.71 20.66
C ILE A 36 -7.52 45.75 21.22
N PRO A 37 -8.53 46.26 20.48
CA PRO A 37 -9.90 46.30 20.94
C PRO A 37 -10.42 44.92 21.35
N LEU A 38 -11.17 44.84 22.45
CA LEU A 38 -11.72 43.58 22.98
C LEU A 38 -12.62 42.86 21.96
N LEU A 39 -13.31 43.62 21.09
CA LEU A 39 -14.10 43.10 19.99
C LEU A 39 -13.23 42.38 18.94
N GLN A 40 -12.02 42.88 18.70
CA GLN A 40 -11.08 42.28 17.76
C GLN A 40 -10.52 40.95 18.28
N LEU A 41 -10.22 40.86 19.57
CA LEU A 41 -9.79 39.60 20.20
C LEU A 41 -10.89 38.54 20.19
N LYS A 42 -12.14 38.92 20.44
CA LYS A 42 -13.30 38.02 20.30
C LYS A 42 -13.49 37.55 18.85
N SER A 43 -13.28 38.43 17.87
CA SER A 43 -13.34 38.06 16.45
C SER A 43 -12.24 37.05 16.08
N PHE A 44 -11.01 37.24 16.59
CA PHE A 44 -9.94 36.27 16.38
C PHE A 44 -10.30 34.89 16.92
N CYS A 45 -11.03 34.78 18.03
CA CYS A 45 -11.33 33.47 18.61
C CYS A 45 -12.55 32.77 17.98
N SER A 46 -13.38 33.51 17.23
CA SER A 46 -14.56 33.00 16.54
C SER A 46 -14.36 33.07 15.02
N LYS A 47 -14.84 34.15 14.39
CA LYS A 47 -14.72 34.44 12.95
C LYS A 47 -13.63 35.50 12.73
N PRO A 48 -12.42 35.12 12.27
CA PRO A 48 -11.28 36.04 12.25
C PRO A 48 -11.49 37.28 11.37
N LEU A 49 -12.31 37.16 10.32
CA LEU A 49 -12.60 38.24 9.37
C LEU A 49 -13.88 39.03 9.70
N ALA A 50 -14.60 38.73 10.79
CA ALA A 50 -15.89 39.37 11.10
C ALA A 50 -15.83 40.90 11.19
N LEU A 51 -14.69 41.47 11.59
CA LEU A 51 -14.48 42.91 11.71
C LEU A 51 -14.58 43.68 10.39
N ILE A 52 -14.53 42.99 9.25
CA ILE A 52 -14.63 43.59 7.91
C ILE A 52 -16.07 44.01 7.56
N LYS A 53 -17.04 43.83 8.49
CA LYS A 53 -18.47 43.90 8.22
C LYS A 53 -18.84 42.93 7.09
N LEU A 54 -18.50 41.66 7.29
CA LEU A 54 -18.73 40.58 6.32
C LEU A 54 -20.18 40.54 5.80
N ASP A 55 -21.15 40.99 6.60
CA ASP A 55 -22.56 41.07 6.25
C ASP A 55 -22.86 41.91 5.00
N SER A 56 -21.97 42.85 4.60
CA SER A 56 -22.13 43.61 3.35
C SER A 56 -21.63 42.87 2.10
N PHE A 57 -20.96 41.73 2.26
CA PHE A 57 -20.33 40.99 1.16
C PHE A 57 -20.77 39.52 1.10
N VAL A 58 -21.12 38.92 2.23
CA VAL A 58 -21.58 37.54 2.33
C VAL A 58 -22.96 37.52 2.97
N GLN A 59 -23.90 36.83 2.31
CA GLN A 59 -25.23 36.58 2.82
C GLN A 59 -25.41 35.08 3.08
N TYR A 60 -26.10 34.74 4.16
CA TYR A 60 -26.46 33.36 4.47
C TYR A 60 -27.82 33.07 3.87
N LEU A 61 -27.84 32.33 2.75
CA LEU A 61 -29.04 31.99 2.00
C LEU A 61 -29.35 30.50 2.13
N SER A 62 -30.62 30.19 2.34
CA SER A 62 -31.14 28.82 2.23
C SER A 62 -31.27 28.42 0.76
N ARG A 63 -31.37 27.11 0.51
CA ARG A 63 -31.53 26.57 -0.86
C ARG A 63 -32.76 27.12 -1.58
N ALA A 64 -33.86 27.34 -0.84
CA ALA A 64 -35.09 27.95 -1.35
C ALA A 64 -34.88 29.43 -1.73
N GLU A 65 -34.17 30.21 -0.90
CA GLU A 65 -33.85 31.61 -1.18
C GLU A 65 -32.89 31.75 -2.38
N CYS A 66 -32.00 30.76 -2.59
CA CYS A 66 -31.16 30.65 -3.78
C CYS A 66 -31.93 30.19 -5.04
N ARG A 67 -33.24 29.91 -4.95
CA ARG A 67 -34.08 29.35 -6.02
C ARG A 67 -33.55 28.04 -6.62
N LEU A 68 -32.81 27.27 -5.83
CA LEU A 68 -32.32 25.96 -6.23
C LEU A 68 -33.43 24.90 -6.01
N PRO A 69 -33.46 23.83 -6.82
CA PRO A 69 -34.42 22.75 -6.61
C PRO A 69 -34.20 22.09 -5.25
N VAL A 70 -35.32 21.72 -4.61
CA VAL A 70 -35.35 20.99 -3.34
C VAL A 70 -34.68 19.64 -3.54
N VAL A 71 -33.76 19.29 -2.64
CA VAL A 71 -33.15 17.95 -2.64
C VAL A 71 -34.22 16.95 -2.21
N SER A 72 -34.46 15.94 -3.05
CA SER A 72 -35.44 14.89 -2.77
C SER A 72 -35.03 14.07 -1.54
N ARG A 73 -36.01 13.61 -0.77
CA ARG A 73 -35.82 12.63 0.32
C ARG A 73 -35.81 11.19 -0.19
N GLU A 74 -36.14 10.98 -1.45
CA GLU A 74 -36.28 9.67 -2.07
C GLU A 74 -34.99 9.20 -2.72
N MET A 75 -34.78 7.89 -2.71
CA MET A 75 -33.63 7.27 -3.37
C MET A 75 -33.75 7.37 -4.89
N PRO A 76 -32.66 7.67 -5.62
CA PRO A 76 -32.69 7.80 -7.08
C PRO A 76 -32.80 6.44 -7.82
N PHE A 77 -32.72 5.31 -7.11
CA PHE A 77 -32.82 3.97 -7.67
C PHE A 77 -33.51 3.01 -6.71
N ASP A 78 -34.12 1.95 -7.26
CA ASP A 78 -34.75 0.87 -6.50
C ASP A 78 -34.02 -0.46 -6.76
N LEU A 79 -33.52 -1.09 -5.69
CA LEU A 79 -32.81 -2.38 -5.72
C LEU A 79 -33.60 -3.52 -5.06
N THR A 80 -34.86 -3.31 -4.69
CA THR A 80 -35.69 -4.32 -4.00
C THR A 80 -35.95 -5.59 -4.83
N GLY A 81 -35.87 -5.47 -6.16
CA GLY A 81 -36.01 -6.58 -7.11
C GLY A 81 -34.81 -7.53 -7.17
N ASP A 82 -33.61 -7.10 -6.76
CA ASP A 82 -32.41 -7.94 -6.86
C ASP A 82 -32.27 -8.89 -5.65
N ARG A 83 -31.81 -10.12 -5.90
CA ARG A 83 -31.54 -11.10 -4.84
C ARG A 83 -30.34 -10.69 -3.99
N ALA A 84 -29.37 -9.98 -4.56
CA ALA A 84 -28.17 -9.53 -3.86
C ALA A 84 -28.46 -8.48 -2.77
N SER A 85 -29.48 -7.63 -2.97
CA SER A 85 -29.87 -6.58 -2.02
C SER A 85 -30.56 -7.12 -0.76
N ARG A 86 -31.06 -8.37 -0.80
CA ARG A 86 -31.78 -9.04 0.30
C ARG A 86 -30.86 -9.70 1.34
N THR A 87 -29.55 -9.67 1.13
CA THR A 87 -28.61 -10.16 2.16
C THR A 87 -28.67 -9.25 3.38
N HIS A 88 -28.46 -9.80 4.58
CA HIS A 88 -28.53 -9.04 5.82
C HIS A 88 -27.59 -7.81 5.84
N CYS A 89 -26.38 -7.95 5.28
CA CYS A 89 -25.43 -6.84 5.15
C CYS A 89 -25.95 -5.77 4.19
N SER A 90 -26.39 -6.17 2.99
CA SER A 90 -26.91 -5.24 1.98
C SER A 90 -28.18 -4.52 2.45
N ALA A 91 -29.07 -5.20 3.18
CA ALA A 91 -30.26 -4.60 3.75
C ALA A 91 -29.92 -3.53 4.80
N LYS A 92 -28.97 -3.80 5.70
CA LYS A 92 -28.46 -2.80 6.66
C LYS A 92 -27.81 -1.60 5.96
N THR A 93 -26.99 -1.84 4.94
CA THR A 93 -26.40 -0.77 4.12
C THR A 93 -27.48 0.06 3.44
N MET A 94 -28.51 -0.56 2.88
CA MET A 94 -29.61 0.15 2.21
C MET A 94 -30.41 1.01 3.18
N GLN A 95 -30.74 0.49 4.37
CA GLN A 95 -31.42 1.26 5.41
C GLN A 95 -30.57 2.46 5.87
N ARG A 96 -29.25 2.27 5.99
CA ARG A 96 -28.31 3.35 6.31
C ARG A 96 -28.34 4.44 5.25
N ILE A 97 -28.15 4.07 3.97
CA ILE A 97 -28.13 5.03 2.85
C ILE A 97 -29.46 5.79 2.79
N TYR A 98 -30.60 5.10 2.96
CA TYR A 98 -31.92 5.73 2.99
C TYR A 98 -32.03 6.78 4.11
N SER A 99 -31.65 6.42 5.34
CA SER A 99 -31.63 7.36 6.46
C SER A 99 -30.69 8.54 6.20
N ASP A 100 -29.55 8.30 5.56
CA ASP A 100 -28.55 9.33 5.30
C ASP A 100 -28.99 10.31 4.21
N VAL A 101 -29.63 9.83 3.15
CA VAL A 101 -30.27 10.64 2.10
C VAL A 101 -31.34 11.55 2.68
N GLN A 102 -32.20 11.02 3.56
CA GLN A 102 -33.21 11.82 4.25
C GLN A 102 -32.58 12.93 5.11
N LYS A 103 -31.60 12.56 5.95
CA LYS A 103 -30.87 13.52 6.78
C LYS A 103 -30.16 14.58 5.94
N TYR A 104 -29.53 14.19 4.83
CA TYR A 104 -28.85 15.11 3.91
C TYR A 104 -29.85 16.05 3.24
N ALA A 105 -31.01 15.55 2.77
CA ALA A 105 -32.05 16.39 2.19
C ALA A 105 -32.58 17.40 3.21
N ASP A 106 -32.90 16.97 4.43
CA ASP A 106 -33.40 17.85 5.50
C ASP A 106 -32.37 18.91 5.89
N LYS A 107 -31.11 18.50 6.07
CA LYS A 107 -30.01 19.40 6.39
C LYS A 107 -29.76 20.39 5.25
N THR A 108 -29.60 19.93 4.02
CA THR A 108 -29.25 20.78 2.87
C THR A 108 -30.37 21.74 2.49
N ASN A 109 -31.64 21.35 2.68
CA ASN A 109 -32.77 22.22 2.41
C ASN A 109 -32.98 23.29 3.50
N SER A 110 -32.59 23.02 4.76
CA SER A 110 -32.73 23.95 5.89
C SER A 110 -31.48 24.80 6.18
N GLU A 111 -30.29 24.29 5.83
CA GLU A 111 -29.01 24.92 6.12
C GLU A 111 -28.83 26.20 5.29
N LYS A 112 -28.39 27.27 5.95
CA LYS A 112 -28.07 28.53 5.30
C LYS A 112 -26.60 28.52 4.91
N VAL A 113 -26.32 28.57 3.61
CA VAL A 113 -24.97 28.53 3.06
C VAL A 113 -24.47 29.96 2.82
N PRO A 114 -23.22 30.29 3.16
CA PRO A 114 -22.64 31.58 2.83
C PRO A 114 -22.53 31.73 1.31
N THR A 115 -23.14 32.78 0.77
CA THR A 115 -23.12 33.13 -0.66
C THR A 115 -22.62 34.57 -0.80
N LEU A 116 -21.77 34.85 -1.78
CA LEU A 116 -21.37 36.21 -2.08
C LEU A 116 -22.55 37.02 -2.61
N VAL A 117 -22.72 38.23 -2.10
CA VAL A 117 -23.74 39.17 -2.58
C VAL A 117 -23.49 39.46 -4.07
N GLY A 118 -24.53 39.32 -4.91
CA GLY A 118 -24.44 39.49 -6.36
C GLY A 118 -23.97 38.25 -7.13
N PHE A 119 -23.82 37.10 -6.46
CA PHE A 119 -23.47 35.81 -7.07
C PHE A 119 -24.52 34.73 -6.77
N SER A 120 -25.79 35.10 -6.61
CA SER A 120 -26.86 34.09 -6.59
C SER A 120 -26.94 33.36 -7.94
N TYR A 121 -27.56 32.19 -7.98
CA TYR A 121 -27.74 31.44 -9.24
C TYR A 121 -28.37 32.31 -10.34
N THR A 122 -29.36 33.12 -9.98
CA THR A 122 -30.01 34.07 -10.90
C THR A 122 -29.11 35.21 -11.35
N ASP A 123 -28.21 35.68 -10.49
CA ASP A 123 -27.27 36.74 -10.85
C ASP A 123 -26.22 36.22 -11.83
N ILE A 124 -25.70 35.01 -11.60
CA ILE A 124 -24.71 34.35 -12.46
C ILE A 124 -25.29 34.10 -13.85
N GLU A 125 -26.55 33.68 -13.94
CA GLU A 125 -27.24 33.52 -15.22
C GLU A 125 -27.29 34.83 -16.02
N GLY A 126 -27.53 35.95 -15.33
CA GLY A 126 -27.62 37.30 -15.92
C GLY A 126 -26.29 38.02 -16.15
N LEU A 127 -25.13 37.46 -15.73
CA LEU A 127 -23.82 38.13 -15.86
C LEU A 127 -23.39 38.36 -17.32
N HIS A 128 -23.81 37.50 -18.25
CA HIS A 128 -23.48 37.63 -19.68
C HIS A 128 -24.38 38.61 -20.43
N ASP A 129 -25.60 38.83 -19.92
CA ASP A 129 -26.65 39.58 -20.60
C ASP A 129 -26.71 41.03 -20.08
N ASP A 130 -26.36 41.26 -18.81
CA ASP A 130 -26.43 42.56 -18.15
C ASP A 130 -25.04 43.10 -17.76
N LYS A 131 -24.48 43.97 -18.63
CA LYS A 131 -23.18 44.62 -18.40
C LYS A 131 -23.17 45.52 -17.15
N SER A 132 -24.32 46.04 -16.72
CA SER A 132 -24.41 46.91 -15.54
C SER A 132 -24.22 46.11 -14.24
N LYS A 133 -24.80 44.91 -14.17
CA LYS A 133 -24.59 43.96 -13.06
C LYS A 133 -23.14 43.49 -12.99
N LEU A 134 -22.54 43.15 -14.14
CA LEU A 134 -21.13 42.76 -14.20
C LEU A 134 -20.23 43.87 -13.63
N HIS A 135 -20.46 45.13 -14.00
CA HIS A 135 -19.67 46.26 -13.49
C HIS A 135 -19.90 46.51 -11.98
N SER A 136 -21.13 46.37 -11.50
CA SER A 136 -21.45 46.48 -10.07
C SER A 136 -20.73 45.42 -9.24
N VAL A 137 -20.76 44.16 -9.69
CA VAL A 137 -20.09 43.02 -9.04
C VAL A 137 -18.56 43.20 -9.04
N GLN A 138 -17.98 43.62 -10.17
CA GLN A 138 -16.55 43.93 -10.25
C GLN A 138 -16.15 45.06 -9.29
N LYS A 139 -16.98 46.10 -9.16
CA LYS A 139 -16.76 47.20 -8.21
C LYS A 139 -16.82 46.72 -6.76
N GLN A 140 -17.79 45.88 -6.42
CA GLN A 140 -17.93 45.31 -5.08
C GLN A 140 -16.73 44.41 -4.71
N LEU A 141 -16.31 43.53 -5.62
CA LEU A 141 -15.08 42.73 -5.44
C LEU A 141 -13.85 43.62 -5.30
N GLY A 142 -13.73 44.68 -6.10
CA GLY A 142 -12.64 45.64 -5.99
C GLY A 142 -12.60 46.36 -4.64
N GLN A 143 -13.76 46.68 -4.05
CA GLN A 143 -13.85 47.22 -2.69
C GLN A 143 -13.41 46.18 -1.64
N LEU A 144 -13.88 44.94 -1.78
CA LEU A 144 -13.49 43.85 -0.88
C LEU A 144 -11.97 43.60 -0.89
N VAL A 145 -11.35 43.60 -2.08
CA VAL A 145 -9.88 43.49 -2.23
C VAL A 145 -9.16 44.61 -1.49
N LYS A 146 -9.62 45.87 -1.62
CA LYS A 146 -9.01 47.02 -0.92
C LYS A 146 -9.10 46.86 0.61
N ILE A 147 -10.25 46.43 1.12
CA ILE A 147 -10.44 46.23 2.56
C ILE A 147 -9.57 45.08 3.08
N LEU A 148 -9.53 43.95 2.37
CA LEU A 148 -8.71 42.79 2.74
C LEU A 148 -7.21 43.13 2.70
N HIS A 149 -6.76 43.91 1.71
CA HIS A 149 -5.37 44.36 1.63
C HIS A 149 -5.00 45.29 2.80
N SER A 150 -5.86 46.25 3.13
CA SER A 150 -5.68 47.14 4.29
C SER A 150 -5.63 46.34 5.60
N CYS A 151 -6.55 45.39 5.78
CA CYS A 151 -6.57 44.48 6.92
C CYS A 151 -5.27 43.67 7.02
N MET A 152 -4.80 43.11 5.92
CA MET A 152 -3.56 42.32 5.88
C MET A 152 -2.32 43.17 6.21
N GLN A 153 -2.26 44.42 5.73
CA GLN A 153 -1.16 45.33 6.06
C GLN A 153 -1.16 45.68 7.56
N PHE A 154 -2.32 45.98 8.12
CA PHE A 154 -2.48 46.23 9.55
C PHE A 154 -2.07 45.02 10.39
N ASP A 155 -2.53 43.82 10.03
CA ASP A 155 -2.22 42.58 10.75
C ASP A 155 -0.71 42.26 10.68
N ARG A 156 -0.05 42.50 9.54
CA ARG A 156 1.42 42.33 9.40
C ARG A 156 2.20 43.26 10.32
N GLN A 157 1.81 44.53 10.41
CA GLN A 157 2.44 45.48 11.31
C GLN A 157 2.18 45.11 12.77
N SER A 158 0.95 44.72 13.09
CA SER A 158 0.55 44.27 14.42
C SER A 158 1.32 43.01 14.85
N LEU A 159 1.48 42.03 13.97
CA LEU A 159 2.27 40.82 14.22
C LEU A 159 3.72 41.15 14.56
N LYS A 160 4.36 42.03 13.75
CA LYS A 160 5.74 42.47 14.00
C LYS A 160 5.88 43.14 15.37
N ASN A 161 4.92 43.97 15.76
CA ASN A 161 4.91 44.64 17.06
C ASN A 161 4.69 43.66 18.22
N LEU A 162 3.74 42.73 18.08
CA LEU A 162 3.44 41.70 19.07
C LEU A 162 4.65 40.78 19.31
N MET A 163 5.28 40.30 18.24
CA MET A 163 6.47 39.46 18.34
C MET A 163 7.62 40.20 19.01
N LYS A 164 7.90 41.43 18.58
CA LYS A 164 8.96 42.27 19.19
C LYS A 164 8.71 42.52 20.67
N ARG A 165 7.47 42.80 21.06
CA ARG A 165 7.12 43.10 22.46
C ARG A 165 7.16 41.84 23.33
N ALA A 166 6.65 40.71 22.84
CA ALA A 166 6.75 39.44 23.55
C ALA A 166 8.22 39.05 23.78
N LEU A 167 9.08 39.22 22.77
CA LEU A 167 10.52 38.96 22.88
C LEU A 167 11.24 39.98 23.77
N ALA A 168 10.85 41.25 23.73
CA ALA A 168 11.37 42.27 24.62
C ALA A 168 11.07 41.88 26.07
N ILE A 169 9.80 41.73 26.45
CA ILE A 169 9.41 41.39 27.83
C ILE A 169 10.09 40.09 28.30
N CYS A 170 10.10 39.05 27.46
CA CYS A 170 10.72 37.78 27.80
C CYS A 170 12.24 37.90 28.07
N ASN A 171 12.96 38.69 27.26
CA ASN A 171 14.41 38.76 27.32
C ASN A 171 14.96 39.93 28.14
N SER A 172 14.18 41.00 28.32
CA SER A 172 14.68 42.28 28.79
C SER A 172 14.09 42.74 30.10
N ASP A 173 13.08 42.04 30.66
CA ASP A 173 12.07 42.61 31.55
C ASP A 173 12.52 43.90 32.25
N GLU A 174 11.97 45.00 31.74
CA GLU A 174 12.22 46.35 32.20
C GLU A 174 11.84 46.41 33.67
N ARG A 175 12.85 46.46 34.56
CA ARG A 175 12.73 46.70 36.02
C ARG A 175 11.51 46.01 36.65
N SER A 176 11.68 44.83 37.22
CA SER A 176 10.77 44.38 38.28
C SER A 176 10.60 45.52 39.28
N ASP A 177 9.37 45.97 39.50
CA ASP A 177 8.93 47.13 40.31
C ASP A 177 9.36 47.13 41.80
N ASP A 178 10.42 46.43 42.18
CA ASP A 178 11.04 46.56 43.48
C ASP A 178 11.93 47.81 43.53
N ARG A 179 11.31 48.96 43.86
CA ARG A 179 12.03 50.17 44.28
C ARG A 179 12.97 49.95 45.48
N ASN A 180 12.90 48.78 46.13
CA ASN A 180 13.72 48.34 47.25
C ASN A 180 14.74 47.23 46.91
N ALA A 181 14.94 46.89 45.63
CA ALA A 181 15.94 45.90 45.26
C ALA A 181 17.35 46.42 45.59
N GLY A 182 18.04 45.80 46.55
CA GLY A 182 19.39 46.22 46.96
C GLY A 182 20.40 46.19 45.82
N ILE A 183 21.46 47.00 45.92
CA ILE A 183 22.55 47.19 44.92
C ILE A 183 23.03 45.87 44.31
N HIS A 184 23.13 44.81 45.12
CA HIS A 184 23.58 43.49 44.66
C HIS A 184 22.66 42.85 43.61
N HIS A 185 21.34 43.01 43.72
CA HIS A 185 20.38 42.50 42.72
C HIS A 185 20.54 43.24 41.39
N GLU A 186 20.76 44.56 41.46
CA GLU A 186 20.96 45.40 40.28
C GLU A 186 22.27 45.08 39.55
N CYS A 187 23.36 44.82 40.28
CA CYS A 187 24.60 44.32 39.70
C CYS A 187 24.41 42.95 39.01
N GLN A 188 23.62 42.04 39.60
CA GLN A 188 23.33 40.74 39.00
C GLN A 188 22.49 40.85 37.72
N PHE A 189 21.49 41.72 37.72
CA PHE A 189 20.68 42.01 36.54
C PHE A 189 21.53 42.60 35.40
N MET A 190 22.35 43.61 35.70
CA MET A 190 23.26 44.22 34.73
C MET A 190 24.28 43.21 34.18
N LYS A 191 24.81 42.33 35.04
CA LYS A 191 25.69 41.23 34.61
C LYS A 191 24.98 40.28 33.64
N TYR A 192 23.75 39.89 33.93
CA TYR A 192 22.94 39.05 33.04
C TYR A 192 22.68 39.73 31.69
N ARG A 193 22.31 41.02 31.69
CA ARG A 193 22.07 41.80 30.46
C ARG A 193 23.33 41.97 29.60
N LEU A 194 24.47 42.25 30.22
CA LEU A 194 25.77 42.27 29.53
C LEU A 194 26.15 40.87 29.03
N GLY A 195 25.77 39.82 29.76
CA GLY A 195 25.90 38.42 29.35
C GLY A 195 25.11 38.11 28.08
N GLN A 196 23.84 38.57 27.99
CA GLN A 196 23.03 38.42 26.78
C GLN A 196 23.62 39.18 25.60
N ALA A 197 24.11 40.42 25.81
CA ALA A 197 24.72 41.22 24.75
C ALA A 197 26.07 40.68 24.25
N SER A 198 26.74 39.84 25.05
CA SER A 198 28.00 39.17 24.70
C SER A 198 27.80 37.70 24.30
N ASP A 199 26.56 37.28 24.03
CA ASP A 199 26.17 35.90 23.69
C ASP A 199 26.61 34.84 24.71
N ARG A 200 26.86 35.25 25.97
CA ARG A 200 27.16 34.35 27.09
C ARG A 200 25.91 33.81 27.77
N GLU A 201 24.81 34.57 27.72
CA GLU A 201 23.51 34.18 28.26
C GLU A 201 22.49 33.99 27.12
N PRO A 202 21.58 33.02 27.21
CA PRO A 202 20.64 32.72 26.14
C PRO A 202 19.58 33.80 26.00
N VAL A 203 19.13 33.99 24.76
CA VAL A 203 18.02 34.87 24.41
C VAL A 203 16.90 33.97 23.88
N ALA A 204 15.69 34.11 24.43
CA ALA A 204 14.51 33.42 23.92
C ALA A 204 14.16 33.95 22.52
N TRP A 205 13.84 33.03 21.60
CA TRP A 205 13.32 33.34 20.26
C TRP A 205 11.84 32.98 20.16
N PHE A 206 11.16 33.46 19.12
CA PHE A 206 9.70 33.37 19.04
C PHE A 206 9.20 31.93 18.93
N ASP A 207 9.88 31.07 18.16
CA ASP A 207 9.47 29.66 18.03
C ASP A 207 9.51 28.90 19.35
N LEU A 208 10.43 29.29 20.26
CA LEU A 208 10.49 28.73 21.60
C LEU A 208 9.28 29.14 22.44
N LEU A 209 8.83 30.39 22.31
CA LEU A 209 7.62 30.87 22.96
C LEU A 209 6.37 30.18 22.41
N VAL A 210 6.33 29.89 21.11
CA VAL A 210 5.22 29.12 20.51
C VAL A 210 5.23 27.69 21.04
N ALA A 211 6.39 27.04 21.06
CA ALA A 211 6.51 25.69 21.59
C ALA A 211 6.22 25.62 23.10
N SER A 212 6.53 26.67 23.87
CA SER A 212 6.28 26.72 25.31
C SER A 212 4.80 26.75 25.66
N ILE A 213 3.95 27.25 24.77
CA ILE A 213 2.50 27.19 24.95
C ILE A 213 2.00 25.74 25.02
N LEU A 214 2.72 24.78 24.42
CA LEU A 214 2.36 23.35 24.47
C LEU A 214 2.87 22.62 25.72
N SER A 215 3.84 23.18 26.43
CA SER A 215 4.49 22.57 27.59
C SER A 215 3.80 22.92 28.90
N THR A 216 3.68 21.95 29.78
CA THR A 216 3.21 22.16 31.17
C THR A 216 4.29 22.72 32.09
N SER A 217 5.58 22.51 31.77
CA SER A 217 6.74 23.04 32.51
C SER A 217 7.25 24.39 31.99
N SER A 218 6.55 24.99 31.03
CA SER A 218 6.99 26.18 30.29
C SER A 218 7.35 27.39 31.16
N GLU A 219 6.69 27.57 32.30
CA GLU A 219 6.99 28.65 33.24
C GLU A 219 8.39 28.50 33.83
N GLN A 220 8.74 27.29 34.28
CA GLN A 220 10.07 26.98 34.81
C GLN A 220 11.14 27.06 33.73
N ASP A 221 10.84 26.57 32.52
CA ASP A 221 11.79 26.56 31.39
C ASP A 221 12.15 27.99 30.94
N ILE A 222 11.16 28.89 30.88
CA ILE A 222 11.37 30.28 30.49
C ILE A 222 12.04 31.07 31.63
N MET A 223 11.66 30.85 32.89
CA MET A 223 12.34 31.46 34.04
C MET A 223 13.76 30.93 34.23
N ALA A 224 14.06 29.70 33.81
CA ALA A 224 15.43 29.18 33.83
C ALA A 224 16.32 29.95 32.85
N MET A 225 15.80 30.35 31.69
CA MET A 225 16.52 31.21 30.73
C MET A 225 16.63 32.65 31.25
N ASN A 226 15.53 33.24 31.73
CA ASN A 226 15.52 34.56 32.32
C ASN A 226 15.04 34.52 33.79
N PRO A 227 15.98 34.41 34.76
CA PRO A 227 15.65 34.35 36.18
C PRO A 227 14.98 35.62 36.73
N PHE A 228 15.08 36.74 36.01
CA PHE A 228 14.53 38.04 36.41
C PHE A 228 13.11 38.27 35.86
N LEU A 229 12.53 37.30 35.14
CA LEU A 229 11.17 37.41 34.62
C LEU A 229 10.14 37.17 35.73
N SER A 230 9.23 38.13 35.93
CA SER A 230 8.13 38.00 36.90
C SER A 230 7.01 37.07 36.40
N ASN A 231 6.23 36.48 37.31
CA ASN A 231 5.08 35.63 36.94
C ASN A 231 4.01 36.41 36.14
N SER A 232 3.84 37.70 36.41
CA SER A 232 2.94 38.58 35.64
C SER A 232 3.48 38.84 34.24
N ALA A 233 4.79 39.11 34.10
CA ALA A 233 5.43 39.26 32.79
C ALA A 233 5.37 37.97 31.97
N TYR A 234 5.58 36.80 32.58
CA TYR A 234 5.41 35.49 31.93
C TYR A 234 4.00 35.29 31.37
N LYS A 235 2.96 35.62 32.16
CA LYS A 235 1.58 35.60 31.68
C LYS A 235 1.38 36.54 30.50
N THR A 236 1.90 37.76 30.57
CA THR A 236 1.84 38.72 29.44
C THR A 236 2.50 38.15 28.19
N VAL A 237 3.73 37.61 28.28
CA VAL A 237 4.45 37.02 27.14
C VAL A 237 3.67 35.89 26.48
N THR A 238 3.14 34.94 27.27
CA THR A 238 2.38 33.80 26.74
C THR A 238 1.09 34.25 26.05
N HIS A 239 0.38 35.22 26.62
CA HIS A 239 -0.85 35.77 26.02
C HIS A 239 -0.56 36.53 24.72
N LEU A 240 0.49 37.36 24.69
CA LEU A 240 0.93 38.05 23.48
C LEU A 240 1.33 37.08 22.37
N THR A 241 1.97 35.97 22.74
CA THR A 241 2.36 34.91 21.78
C THR A 241 1.13 34.22 21.18
N VAL A 242 0.09 33.93 21.98
CA VAL A 242 -1.19 33.41 21.47
C VAL A 242 -1.85 34.38 20.51
N VAL A 243 -1.90 35.67 20.85
CA VAL A 243 -2.48 36.71 19.97
C VAL A 243 -1.68 36.85 18.67
N ALA A 244 -0.35 36.78 18.74
CA ALA A 244 0.51 36.78 17.56
C ALA A 244 0.26 35.57 16.64
N MET A 245 0.04 34.37 17.19
CA MET A 245 -0.34 33.21 16.37
C MET A 245 -1.70 33.40 15.69
N LEU A 246 -2.69 33.93 16.43
CA LEU A 246 -4.02 34.19 15.89
C LEU A 246 -4.00 35.22 14.74
N THR A 247 -3.19 36.28 14.86
CA THR A 247 -3.01 37.27 13.79
C THR A 247 -2.29 36.67 12.60
N ALA A 248 -1.26 35.85 12.81
CA ALA A 248 -0.56 35.15 11.73
C ALA A 248 -1.48 34.21 10.93
N VAL A 249 -2.34 33.44 11.61
CA VAL A 249 -3.33 32.57 10.91
C VAL A 249 -4.34 33.40 10.12
N ARG A 250 -4.78 34.56 10.65
CA ARG A 250 -5.67 35.48 9.90
C ARG A 250 -4.98 36.03 8.66
N ILE A 251 -3.70 36.41 8.73
CA ILE A 251 -2.93 36.84 7.55
C ILE A 251 -2.95 35.74 6.47
N GLY A 252 -2.75 34.48 6.86
CA GLY A 252 -2.82 33.34 5.95
C GLY A 252 -4.21 33.15 5.31
N GLN A 253 -5.28 33.31 6.09
CA GLN A 253 -6.66 33.28 5.59
C GLN A 253 -6.93 34.42 4.59
N THR A 254 -6.57 35.66 4.95
CA THR A 254 -6.74 36.84 4.10
C THR A 254 -5.98 36.70 2.78
N HIS A 255 -4.75 36.17 2.83
CA HIS A 255 -3.94 35.94 1.63
C HIS A 255 -4.60 34.92 0.68
N ARG A 256 -5.12 33.80 1.20
CA ARG A 256 -5.85 32.82 0.38
C ARG A 256 -7.10 33.40 -0.24
N ALA A 257 -7.90 34.11 0.56
CA ALA A 257 -9.11 34.77 0.06
C ALA A 257 -8.78 35.81 -1.03
N LEU A 258 -7.72 36.60 -0.86
CA LEU A 258 -7.24 37.55 -1.87
C LEU A 258 -6.83 36.87 -3.17
N SER A 259 -6.12 35.73 -3.09
CA SER A 259 -5.75 34.94 -4.28
C SER A 259 -7.00 34.44 -5.01
N SER A 260 -7.92 33.78 -4.30
CA SER A 260 -9.16 33.27 -4.88
C SER A 260 -10.02 34.40 -5.50
N ILE A 261 -10.10 35.57 -4.85
CA ILE A 261 -10.81 36.73 -5.38
C ILE A 261 -10.13 37.29 -6.64
N THR A 262 -8.79 37.31 -6.67
CA THR A 262 -8.05 37.78 -7.85
C THR A 262 -8.32 36.88 -9.05
N ASP A 263 -8.37 35.56 -8.85
CA ASP A 263 -8.73 34.59 -9.89
C ASP A 263 -10.16 34.80 -10.38
N LEU A 264 -11.11 35.03 -9.47
CA LEU A 264 -12.50 35.34 -9.83
C LEU A 264 -12.61 36.65 -10.63
N VAL A 265 -11.86 37.70 -10.24
CA VAL A 265 -11.83 38.97 -10.98
C VAL A 265 -11.24 38.77 -12.39
N LEU A 266 -10.22 37.92 -12.55
CA LEU A 266 -9.66 37.59 -13.86
C LEU A 266 -10.66 36.84 -14.74
N LEU A 267 -11.46 35.93 -14.18
CA LEU A 267 -12.53 35.25 -14.91
C LEU A 267 -13.66 36.21 -15.31
N LEU A 268 -14.08 37.10 -14.41
CA LEU A 268 -15.11 38.10 -14.71
C LEU A 268 -14.70 39.10 -15.80
N ARG A 269 -13.40 39.27 -16.07
CA ARG A 269 -12.91 40.07 -17.21
C ARG A 269 -13.03 39.34 -18.55
N LYS A 270 -13.10 38.01 -18.55
CA LYS A 270 -13.25 37.19 -19.75
C LYS A 270 -14.72 37.06 -20.20
N VAL A 271 -15.66 37.28 -19.28
CA VAL A 271 -17.10 37.25 -19.54
C VAL A 271 -17.45 38.26 -20.63
N ASN A 272 -17.85 37.75 -21.80
CA ASN A 272 -18.31 38.54 -22.93
C ASN A 272 -19.68 38.04 -23.44
N SER A 273 -20.52 38.98 -23.91
CA SER A 273 -21.85 38.72 -24.47
C SER A 273 -21.82 38.05 -25.85
N GLU A 274 -20.65 37.91 -26.48
CA GLU A 274 -20.47 37.28 -27.81
C GLU A 274 -19.92 35.85 -27.74
N SER A 275 -19.69 35.33 -26.52
CA SER A 275 -19.17 33.97 -26.31
C SER A 275 -20.18 32.90 -26.72
N SER A 276 -19.68 31.78 -27.27
CA SER A 276 -20.49 30.61 -27.62
C SER A 276 -21.18 30.00 -26.40
N PHE A 277 -22.31 29.30 -26.61
CA PHE A 277 -23.12 28.72 -25.54
C PHE A 277 -22.31 27.80 -24.60
N ASP A 278 -21.44 26.95 -25.16
CA ASP A 278 -20.60 26.03 -24.38
C ASP A 278 -19.52 26.73 -23.56
N VAL A 279 -19.07 27.90 -24.00
CA VAL A 279 -18.12 28.74 -23.26
C VAL A 279 -18.83 29.42 -22.10
N ARG A 280 -20.02 30.01 -22.33
CA ARG A 280 -20.84 30.61 -21.25
C ARG A 280 -21.17 29.61 -20.16
N ARG A 281 -21.56 28.39 -20.53
CA ARG A 281 -21.91 27.34 -19.56
C ARG A 281 -20.71 26.98 -18.69
N ARG A 282 -19.51 26.89 -19.27
CA ARG A 282 -18.27 26.62 -18.55
C ARG A 282 -17.89 27.78 -17.63
N GLU A 283 -17.92 29.02 -18.12
CA GLU A 283 -17.60 30.22 -17.35
C GLU A 283 -18.57 30.40 -16.17
N LYS A 284 -19.88 30.22 -16.37
CA LYS A 284 -20.89 30.25 -15.30
C LYS A 284 -20.62 29.20 -14.21
N ALA A 285 -20.28 27.97 -14.61
CA ALA A 285 -19.96 26.90 -13.66
C ALA A 285 -18.69 27.20 -12.85
N GLU A 286 -17.65 27.73 -13.50
CA GLU A 286 -16.39 28.09 -12.86
C GLU A 286 -16.56 29.28 -11.89
N ILE A 287 -17.32 30.30 -12.30
CA ILE A 287 -17.67 31.46 -11.47
C ILE A 287 -18.47 31.02 -10.23
N SER A 288 -19.44 30.13 -10.40
CA SER A 288 -20.25 29.58 -9.30
C SER A 288 -19.41 28.82 -8.28
N LEU A 289 -18.48 27.98 -8.77
CA LEU A 289 -17.59 27.20 -7.89
C LEU A 289 -16.64 28.12 -7.10
N LEU A 290 -16.03 29.10 -7.76
CA LEU A 290 -15.09 30.03 -7.13
C LEU A 290 -15.78 31.00 -6.18
N SER A 291 -16.96 31.52 -6.54
CA SER A 291 -17.71 32.43 -5.66
C SER A 291 -18.15 31.74 -4.37
N SER A 292 -18.62 30.49 -4.45
CA SER A 292 -18.94 29.65 -3.30
C SER A 292 -17.70 29.33 -2.44
N LYS A 293 -16.57 29.01 -3.08
CA LYS A 293 -15.29 28.81 -2.40
C LYS A 293 -14.83 30.07 -1.64
N ILE A 294 -14.95 31.25 -2.24
CA ILE A 294 -14.58 32.51 -1.57
C ILE A 294 -15.53 32.81 -0.40
N ALA A 295 -16.84 32.62 -0.59
CA ALA A 295 -17.83 32.85 0.47
C ALA A 295 -17.54 31.98 1.71
N THR A 296 -17.22 30.70 1.49
CA THR A 296 -16.82 29.77 2.56
C THR A 296 -15.47 30.14 3.18
N GLU A 297 -14.46 30.52 2.39
CA GLU A 297 -13.15 30.98 2.90
C GLU A 297 -13.25 32.21 3.81
N LEU A 298 -14.11 33.17 3.45
CA LEU A 298 -14.36 34.40 4.23
C LEU A 298 -15.16 34.12 5.52
N SER A 299 -16.03 33.11 5.48
CA SER A 299 -16.96 32.77 6.57
C SER A 299 -16.43 31.71 7.52
N ASN A 300 -15.20 31.22 7.32
CA ASN A 300 -14.62 30.20 8.17
C ASN A 300 -14.54 30.63 9.64
N GLU A 301 -14.89 29.70 10.52
CA GLU A 301 -14.97 29.92 11.97
C GLU A 301 -14.07 28.92 12.71
N ARG A 302 -13.60 29.31 13.88
CA ARG A 302 -12.90 28.40 14.80
C ARG A 302 -13.89 27.67 15.69
N HIS A 303 -13.73 26.35 15.80
CA HIS A 303 -14.66 25.48 16.54
C HIS A 303 -14.08 24.84 17.81
N TYR A 304 -12.85 25.21 18.20
CA TYR A 304 -12.17 24.64 19.37
C TYR A 304 -11.92 25.65 20.50
N MET A 305 -12.32 26.92 20.32
CA MET A 305 -12.21 27.97 21.33
C MET A 305 -13.57 28.27 21.94
N GLU A 306 -13.65 28.23 23.27
CA GLU A 306 -14.88 28.41 24.04
C GLU A 306 -14.73 29.61 24.98
N THR A 307 -15.64 30.57 24.91
CA THR A 307 -15.69 31.69 25.87
C THR A 307 -16.34 31.20 27.17
N SER A 308 -15.72 31.48 28.32
CA SER A 308 -16.28 31.12 29.61
C SER A 308 -17.59 31.86 29.87
N THR A 309 -18.63 31.13 30.31
CA THR A 309 -19.94 31.70 30.67
C THR A 309 -19.87 32.63 31.88
N ALA A 310 -18.90 32.39 32.78
CA ALA A 310 -18.71 33.19 34.01
C ALA A 310 -17.98 34.51 33.77
N ASN A 311 -17.02 34.55 32.83
CA ASN A 311 -16.23 35.75 32.52
C ASN A 311 -15.98 35.85 31.00
N PRO A 312 -16.65 36.77 30.28
CA PRO A 312 -16.56 36.89 28.82
C PRO A 312 -15.20 37.42 28.31
N SER A 313 -14.26 37.71 29.22
CA SER A 313 -12.88 38.10 28.93
C SER A 313 -11.91 36.92 28.89
N ILE A 314 -12.34 35.73 29.33
CA ILE A 314 -11.50 34.53 29.40
C ILE A 314 -11.95 33.52 28.34
N ILE A 315 -11.01 33.09 27.50
CA ILE A 315 -11.24 32.15 26.42
C ILE A 315 -10.44 30.88 26.70
N ARG A 316 -11.13 29.73 26.74
CA ARG A 316 -10.53 28.41 26.97
C ARG A 316 -10.41 27.65 25.66
N PHE A 317 -9.24 27.06 25.42
CA PHE A 317 -9.01 26.20 24.27
C PHE A 317 -7.83 25.26 24.48
N ASP A 318 -7.73 24.22 23.64
CA ASP A 318 -6.57 23.35 23.62
C ASP A 318 -5.49 23.95 22.68
N PRO A 319 -4.31 24.32 23.22
CA PRO A 319 -3.27 25.02 22.46
C PRO A 319 -2.70 24.22 21.30
N ARG A 320 -2.81 22.88 21.32
CA ARG A 320 -2.26 22.01 20.27
C ARG A 320 -2.97 22.23 18.94
N PHE A 321 -4.27 22.55 18.94
CA PHE A 321 -4.99 22.91 17.71
C PHE A 321 -4.49 24.24 17.14
N LEU A 322 -4.28 25.26 17.99
CA LEU A 322 -3.83 26.58 17.53
C LEU A 322 -2.40 26.55 16.99
N VAL A 323 -1.48 25.87 17.67
CA VAL A 323 -0.10 25.74 17.17
C VAL A 323 -0.07 24.95 15.87
N PHE A 324 -0.94 23.94 15.71
CA PHE A 324 -1.09 23.21 14.45
C PHE A 324 -1.59 24.14 13.33
N GLU A 325 -2.61 24.97 13.57
CA GLU A 325 -3.09 25.98 12.61
C GLU A 325 -2.00 26.97 12.22
N PHE A 326 -1.25 27.49 13.21
CA PHE A 326 -0.17 28.45 13.01
C PHE A 326 0.98 27.87 12.18
N THR A 327 1.46 26.68 12.55
CA THR A 327 2.65 26.07 11.93
C THR A 327 2.43 25.77 10.44
N TYR A 328 1.20 25.43 10.05
CA TYR A 328 0.88 25.07 8.66
C TYR A 328 0.04 26.13 7.92
N GLY A 329 -0.23 27.26 8.57
CA GLY A 329 -1.01 28.34 8.01
C GLY A 329 -2.43 27.95 7.59
N LEU A 330 -3.03 26.91 8.19
CA LEU A 330 -4.37 26.41 7.84
C LEU A 330 -5.38 26.68 8.96
N MET A 331 -6.67 26.55 8.66
CA MET A 331 -7.74 26.59 9.66
C MET A 331 -8.46 25.24 9.69
N LEU A 332 -8.65 24.69 10.88
CA LEU A 332 -9.23 23.37 11.08
C LEU A 332 -10.74 23.40 10.86
N ARG A 333 -11.25 22.41 10.11
CA ARG A 333 -12.68 22.27 9.85
C ARG A 333 -13.40 21.75 11.08
N LYS A 334 -14.69 22.10 11.24
CA LYS A 334 -15.55 21.60 12.33
C LYS A 334 -15.49 20.07 12.47
N ALA A 335 -15.65 19.35 11.35
CA ALA A 335 -15.62 17.89 11.34
C ALA A 335 -14.29 17.32 11.88
N GLN A 336 -13.16 17.90 11.50
CA GLN A 336 -11.82 17.48 11.97
C GLN A 336 -11.68 17.67 13.48
N VAL A 337 -12.12 18.82 14.02
CA VAL A 337 -12.04 19.12 15.46
C VAL A 337 -12.94 18.18 16.27
N VAL A 338 -14.20 18.01 15.85
CA VAL A 338 -15.16 17.13 16.52
C VAL A 338 -14.63 15.69 16.54
N LEU A 339 -14.09 15.24 15.41
CA LEU A 339 -13.55 13.90 15.27
C LEU A 339 -12.34 13.66 16.19
N VAL A 340 -11.38 14.58 16.22
CA VAL A 340 -10.21 14.47 17.10
C VAL A 340 -10.62 14.47 18.57
N ARG A 341 -11.55 15.35 18.98
CA ARG A 341 -12.11 15.35 20.35
C ARG A 341 -12.76 14.01 20.70
N LYS A 342 -13.53 13.43 19.76
CA LYS A 342 -14.18 12.12 19.91
C LYS A 342 -13.18 10.99 20.11
N PHE A 343 -12.11 10.94 19.30
CA PHE A 343 -11.03 9.96 19.46
C PHE A 343 -10.31 10.09 20.79
N ILE A 344 -10.00 11.31 21.23
CA ILE A 344 -9.34 11.53 22.52
C ILE A 344 -10.24 11.09 23.67
N ALA A 345 -11.54 11.37 23.61
CA ALA A 345 -12.51 10.92 24.62
C ALA A 345 -12.57 9.39 24.70
N ALA A 346 -12.71 8.70 23.56
CA ALA A 346 -12.74 7.23 23.52
C ALA A 346 -11.43 6.61 24.05
N LEU A 347 -10.27 7.17 23.68
CA LEU A 347 -8.97 6.68 24.14
C LEU A 347 -8.73 6.89 25.65
N ARG A 348 -9.37 7.91 26.25
CA ARG A 348 -9.38 8.11 27.72
C ARG A 348 -10.24 7.06 28.42
N GLU A 349 -11.33 6.63 27.78
CA GLU A 349 -12.21 5.54 28.24
C GLU A 349 -11.65 4.14 27.93
N ASN A 350 -10.42 4.03 27.41
CA ASN A 350 -9.82 2.79 26.91
C ASN A 350 -10.66 2.07 25.84
N ARG A 351 -11.46 2.83 25.08
CA ARG A 351 -12.27 2.30 23.97
C ARG A 351 -11.56 2.56 22.65
N SER A 352 -11.47 1.52 21.82
CA SER A 352 -11.02 1.64 20.44
C SER A 352 -12.17 2.04 19.52
N MET A 353 -11.88 2.77 18.44
CA MET A 353 -12.92 3.22 17.51
C MET A 353 -12.38 3.43 16.09
N CYS A 354 -13.23 3.15 15.10
CA CYS A 354 -12.99 3.43 13.69
C CYS A 354 -14.03 4.44 13.17
N HIS A 355 -13.58 5.43 12.40
CA HIS A 355 -14.45 6.44 11.81
C HIS A 355 -14.24 6.55 10.30
N GLN A 356 -15.32 6.63 9.54
CA GLN A 356 -15.25 6.93 8.11
C GLN A 356 -14.93 8.41 7.91
N MET A 357 -14.06 8.72 6.94
CA MET A 357 -13.91 10.07 6.41
C MET A 357 -13.73 10.00 4.89
N ILE A 358 -14.33 10.94 4.14
CA ILE A 358 -14.19 11.01 2.68
C ILE A 358 -12.72 11.15 2.27
N MET A 359 -12.37 10.63 1.08
CA MET A 359 -11.11 10.93 0.41
C MET A 359 -10.92 12.45 0.26
N GLY A 360 -9.74 12.97 0.60
CA GLY A 360 -9.47 14.41 0.57
C GLY A 360 -9.96 15.21 1.80
N ALA A 361 -10.58 14.58 2.80
CA ALA A 361 -10.99 15.25 4.05
C ALA A 361 -9.82 15.64 4.98
N GLY A 362 -8.58 15.28 4.62
CA GLY A 362 -7.37 15.55 5.40
C GLY A 362 -7.04 14.48 6.46
N LYS A 363 -7.42 13.22 6.22
CA LYS A 363 -7.10 12.07 7.09
C LYS A 363 -5.60 12.00 7.41
N THR A 364 -4.79 11.75 6.39
CA THR A 364 -3.34 11.57 6.49
C THR A 364 -2.58 12.88 6.70
N THR A 365 -3.10 14.01 6.22
CA THR A 365 -2.41 15.31 6.25
C THR A 365 -2.69 16.16 7.47
N VAL A 366 -3.86 16.01 8.10
CA VAL A 366 -4.30 16.85 9.24
C VAL A 366 -4.61 16.00 10.46
N VAL A 367 -5.54 15.04 10.35
CA VAL A 367 -6.06 14.32 11.52
C VAL A 367 -5.04 13.38 12.13
N ALA A 368 -4.38 12.55 11.32
CA ALA A 368 -3.35 11.63 11.81
C ALA A 368 -2.15 12.36 12.45
N PRO A 369 -1.56 13.42 11.84
CA PRO A 369 -0.54 14.23 12.50
C PRO A 369 -1.01 14.90 13.78
N LEU A 370 -2.22 15.46 13.80
CA LEU A 370 -2.76 16.13 14.98
C LEU A 370 -2.99 15.16 16.15
N LEU A 371 -3.50 13.95 15.88
CA LEU A 371 -3.59 12.90 16.90
C LEU A 371 -2.21 12.42 17.35
N ALA A 372 -1.28 12.23 16.43
CA ALA A 372 0.09 11.83 16.78
C ALA A 372 0.78 12.89 17.67
N LEU A 373 0.52 14.18 17.44
CA LEU A 373 0.99 15.27 18.30
C LEU A 373 0.44 15.14 19.74
N ILE A 374 -0.86 14.88 19.85
CA ILE A 374 -1.60 14.82 21.13
C ILE A 374 -1.26 13.56 21.93
N LEU A 375 -1.14 12.41 21.25
CA LEU A 375 -1.00 11.09 21.87
C LEU A 375 0.45 10.74 22.21
N ALA A 376 1.43 11.29 21.50
CA ALA A 376 2.84 11.03 21.78
C ALA A 376 3.31 11.86 22.99
N ASP A 377 2.87 11.45 24.17
CA ASP A 377 3.11 12.09 25.48
C ASP A 377 4.36 11.57 26.19
N GLY A 378 4.91 10.45 25.73
CA GLY A 378 6.11 9.79 26.27
C GLY A 378 5.81 8.65 27.24
N LYS A 379 4.52 8.43 27.58
CA LYS A 379 4.08 7.29 28.38
C LYS A 379 3.76 6.09 27.48
N SER A 380 3.12 6.36 26.35
CA SER A 380 2.72 5.34 25.37
C SER A 380 3.47 5.52 24.04
N LEU A 381 3.82 4.41 23.38
CA LEU A 381 4.41 4.45 22.04
C LEU A 381 3.29 4.62 21.02
N VAL A 382 3.34 5.71 20.24
CA VAL A 382 2.38 5.96 19.15
C VAL A 382 2.89 5.33 17.87
N THR A 383 2.09 4.40 17.34
CA THR A 383 2.38 3.67 16.10
C THR A 383 1.34 4.03 15.06
N ASN A 384 1.75 4.72 14.01
CA ASN A 384 0.94 4.93 12.82
C ASN A 384 1.20 3.79 11.83
N VAL A 385 0.16 3.04 11.47
CA VAL A 385 0.22 1.97 10.47
C VAL A 385 -0.57 2.39 9.24
N MET A 386 0.06 2.23 8.09
CA MET A 386 -0.52 2.58 6.79
C MET A 386 -0.12 1.53 5.74
N PRO A 387 -0.85 1.44 4.62
CA PRO A 387 -0.44 0.63 3.47
C PRO A 387 0.97 0.99 3.00
N HIS A 388 1.70 0.01 2.47
CA HIS A 388 3.10 0.21 2.03
C HIS A 388 3.23 1.37 1.03
N ALA A 389 2.29 1.49 0.08
CA ALA A 389 2.26 2.57 -0.91
C ALA A 389 2.15 3.98 -0.31
N LEU A 390 1.56 4.11 0.88
CA LEU A 390 1.39 5.40 1.57
C LEU A 390 2.52 5.70 2.56
N LEU A 391 3.40 4.75 2.86
CA LEU A 391 4.42 4.89 3.90
C LEU A 391 5.34 6.09 3.68
N GLU A 392 5.86 6.25 2.46
CA GLU A 392 6.80 7.34 2.15
C GLU A 392 6.10 8.70 2.18
N MET A 393 4.89 8.77 1.64
CA MET A 393 4.06 9.98 1.63
C MET A 393 3.70 10.41 3.05
N SER A 394 3.12 9.52 3.86
CA SER A 394 2.75 9.79 5.25
C SER A 394 3.97 10.15 6.11
N ARG A 395 5.12 9.48 5.89
CA ARG A 395 6.38 9.83 6.56
C ARG A 395 6.87 11.22 6.17
N GLY A 396 6.79 11.56 4.87
CA GLY A 396 7.14 12.89 4.35
C GLY A 396 6.28 13.97 4.99
N VAL A 397 4.96 13.75 5.01
CA VAL A 397 4.00 14.64 5.69
C VAL A 397 4.37 14.80 7.15
N MET A 398 4.51 13.72 7.92
CA MET A 398 4.87 13.81 9.34
C MET A 398 6.17 14.60 9.54
N ARG A 399 7.19 14.40 8.69
CA ARG A 399 8.49 15.10 8.79
C ARG A 399 8.38 16.58 8.48
N GLU A 400 7.67 16.93 7.41
CA GLU A 400 7.37 18.31 7.07
C GLU A 400 6.68 18.99 8.26
N LYS A 401 5.65 18.33 8.81
CA LYS A 401 4.85 18.85 9.90
C LYS A 401 5.68 19.04 11.19
N PHE A 402 6.47 18.04 11.60
CA PHE A 402 7.21 18.07 12.86
C PHE A 402 8.68 18.53 12.77
N SER A 403 9.07 19.27 11.72
CA SER A 403 10.44 19.78 11.55
C SER A 403 10.67 21.18 12.12
N ALA A 404 9.69 22.07 11.99
CA ALA A 404 9.85 23.51 12.26
C ALA A 404 9.67 23.85 13.75
N VAL A 405 8.43 24.15 14.17
CA VAL A 405 8.08 24.65 15.50
C VAL A 405 7.97 23.51 16.52
N VAL A 406 7.25 22.45 16.16
CA VAL A 406 7.07 21.26 17.00
C VAL A 406 8.04 20.17 16.57
N ARG A 407 9.11 19.94 17.33
CA ARG A 407 10.19 19.00 16.95
C ARG A 407 9.98 17.60 17.52
N LYS A 408 9.26 16.75 16.79
CA LYS A 408 9.08 15.32 17.14
C LYS A 408 9.88 14.42 16.19
N PRO A 409 10.71 13.49 16.72
CA PRO A 409 11.42 12.53 15.87
C PRO A 409 10.43 11.53 15.25
N ILE A 410 10.72 11.11 14.02
CA ILE A 410 9.88 10.17 13.26
C ILE A 410 10.73 8.96 12.92
N PHE A 411 10.30 7.79 13.41
CA PHE A 411 10.97 6.52 13.19
C PHE A 411 10.18 5.68 12.20
N THR A 412 10.87 5.11 11.22
CA THR A 412 10.26 4.09 10.35
C THR A 412 10.59 2.71 10.92
N PHE A 413 9.56 1.92 11.19
CA PHE A 413 9.70 0.54 11.65
C PHE A 413 9.48 -0.41 10.47
N ASN A 414 10.57 -1.00 10.01
CA ASN A 414 10.59 -2.04 9.01
C ASN A 414 11.08 -3.31 9.68
N PHE A 415 10.30 -4.39 9.58
CA PHE A 415 10.64 -5.67 10.17
C PHE A 415 10.16 -6.80 9.27
N ASP A 416 11.10 -7.63 8.84
CA ASP A 416 10.85 -8.81 8.00
C ASP A 416 11.31 -10.09 8.71
N ARG A 417 10.90 -11.27 8.24
CA ARG A 417 11.27 -12.59 8.83
C ARG A 417 12.77 -12.76 9.08
N GLY A 418 13.61 -12.20 8.22
CA GLY A 418 15.08 -12.29 8.31
C GLY A 418 15.75 -11.26 9.22
N THR A 419 14.97 -10.37 9.86
CA THR A 419 15.48 -9.31 10.75
C THR A 419 15.75 -9.91 12.13
N PRO A 420 16.99 -9.81 12.66
CA PRO A 420 17.29 -10.32 13.99
C PRO A 420 16.61 -9.45 15.06
N ILE A 421 16.11 -10.08 16.11
CA ILE A 421 15.59 -9.37 17.30
C ILE A 421 16.76 -9.18 18.26
N THR A 422 17.19 -7.94 18.44
CA THR A 422 18.34 -7.60 19.29
C THR A 422 17.91 -6.69 20.43
N ARG A 423 18.71 -6.66 21.50
CA ARG A 423 18.59 -5.67 22.60
C ARG A 423 18.56 -4.24 22.06
N GLU A 424 19.33 -3.95 21.02
CA GLU A 424 19.40 -2.62 20.39
C GLU A 424 18.06 -2.21 19.79
N LEU A 425 17.32 -3.15 19.17
CA LEU A 425 15.98 -2.87 18.63
C LEU A 425 15.01 -2.49 19.75
N TYR A 426 15.02 -3.22 20.86
CA TYR A 426 14.20 -2.90 22.03
C TYR A 426 14.56 -1.53 22.60
N GLN A 427 15.85 -1.27 22.84
CA GLN A 427 16.33 0.03 23.34
C GLN A 427 16.00 1.19 22.41
N LYS A 428 16.04 0.98 21.08
CA LYS A 428 15.63 1.96 20.08
C LYS A 428 14.15 2.31 20.21
N LEU A 429 13.28 1.32 20.45
CA LEU A 429 11.84 1.55 20.65
C LEU A 429 11.53 2.22 21.99
N CYS A 430 12.23 1.84 23.07
CA CYS A 430 12.14 2.56 24.35
C CYS A 430 12.58 4.02 24.20
N LYS A 431 13.73 4.26 23.56
CA LYS A 431 14.21 5.61 23.27
C LYS A 431 13.23 6.40 22.40
N ALA A 432 12.57 5.75 21.44
CA ALA A 432 11.53 6.39 20.63
C ALA A 432 10.33 6.81 21.47
N ARG A 433 9.86 5.97 22.41
CA ARG A 433 8.80 6.33 23.37
C ARG A 433 9.24 7.52 24.23
N ASP A 434 10.41 7.44 24.84
CA ASP A 434 10.90 8.45 25.79
C ASP A 434 11.14 9.81 25.11
N MET A 435 11.56 9.78 23.84
CA MET A 435 11.69 10.98 22.99
C MET A 435 10.37 11.48 22.39
N LYS A 436 9.22 10.87 22.77
CA LYS A 436 7.88 11.23 22.29
C LYS A 436 7.77 11.20 20.77
N ALA A 437 8.44 10.22 20.18
CA ALA A 437 8.56 10.02 18.76
C ALA A 437 7.29 9.38 18.17
N ILE A 438 7.14 9.53 16.87
CA ILE A 438 6.07 8.89 16.11
C ILE A 438 6.68 7.75 15.30
N MET A 439 6.18 6.53 15.47
CA MET A 439 6.60 5.37 14.70
C MET A 439 5.68 5.18 13.51
N CYS A 440 6.22 5.17 12.29
CA CYS A 440 5.50 4.81 11.06
C CYS A 440 5.87 3.38 10.66
N ALA A 441 4.87 2.52 10.51
CA ALA A 441 5.07 1.11 10.17
C ALA A 441 4.10 0.66 9.06
N THR A 442 4.42 -0.44 8.41
CA THR A 442 3.49 -1.16 7.54
C THR A 442 2.80 -2.27 8.31
N PRO A 443 1.58 -2.70 7.91
CA PRO A 443 0.91 -3.84 8.55
C PRO A 443 1.79 -5.09 8.50
N THR A 444 2.50 -5.30 7.39
CA THR A 444 3.43 -6.42 7.21
C THR A 444 4.55 -6.42 8.25
N SER A 445 5.09 -5.24 8.60
CA SER A 445 6.19 -5.17 9.58
C SER A 445 5.73 -5.54 10.99
N VAL A 446 4.57 -5.03 11.40
CA VAL A 446 4.00 -5.33 12.71
C VAL A 446 3.63 -6.82 12.82
N LYS A 447 2.98 -7.37 11.78
CA LYS A 447 2.61 -8.80 11.74
C LYS A 447 3.83 -9.71 11.67
N SER A 448 4.86 -9.32 10.94
CA SER A 448 6.11 -10.09 10.86
C SER A 448 6.78 -10.20 12.23
N LEU A 449 6.77 -9.13 13.03
CA LEU A 449 7.28 -9.19 14.41
C LEU A 449 6.49 -10.20 15.25
N PHE A 450 5.16 -10.19 15.12
CA PHE A 450 4.30 -11.12 15.85
C PHE A 450 4.50 -12.59 15.42
N LEU A 451 4.53 -12.85 14.11
CA LEU A 451 4.80 -14.19 13.59
C LEU A 451 6.20 -14.68 13.98
N ARG A 452 7.17 -13.77 14.06
CA ARG A 452 8.52 -14.09 14.52
C ARG A 452 8.55 -14.55 15.97
N PHE A 453 7.78 -13.91 16.84
CA PHE A 453 7.63 -14.34 18.21
C PHE A 453 7.13 -15.79 18.31
N ILE A 454 6.05 -16.12 17.57
CA ILE A 454 5.47 -17.47 17.54
C ILE A 454 6.46 -18.49 16.98
N GLU A 455 7.13 -18.16 15.88
CA GLU A 455 8.15 -19.03 15.26
C GLU A 455 9.27 -19.34 16.24
N MET A 456 9.81 -18.33 16.93
CA MET A 456 10.89 -18.50 17.90
C MET A 456 10.45 -19.34 19.12
N MET A 457 9.23 -19.13 19.62
CA MET A 457 8.65 -19.93 20.69
C MET A 457 8.53 -21.42 20.29
N ARG A 458 8.10 -21.69 19.06
CA ARG A 458 7.95 -23.06 18.54
C ARG A 458 9.30 -23.75 18.34
N ILE A 459 10.32 -23.02 17.87
CA ILE A 459 11.70 -23.54 17.75
C ILE A 459 12.25 -23.88 19.14
N MET A 460 12.05 -23.01 20.14
CA MET A 460 12.46 -23.29 21.52
C MET A 460 11.73 -24.50 22.12
N GLU A 461 10.42 -24.64 21.87
CA GLU A 461 9.64 -25.80 22.30
C GLU A 461 10.20 -27.11 21.72
N ARG A 462 10.46 -27.13 20.41
CA ARG A 462 11.05 -28.31 19.73
C ARG A 462 12.44 -28.66 20.25
N SER A 463 13.25 -27.66 20.58
CA SER A 463 14.58 -27.88 21.17
C SER A 463 14.52 -28.53 22.56
N LYS A 464 13.47 -28.24 23.34
CA LYS A 464 13.30 -28.76 24.71
C LYS A 464 12.66 -30.15 24.76
N PHE A 465 11.66 -30.40 23.91
CA PHE A 465 10.88 -31.65 23.95
C PHE A 465 11.37 -32.73 22.98
N GLY A 466 12.38 -32.41 22.15
CA GLY A 466 12.91 -33.31 21.12
C GLY A 466 11.96 -33.43 19.93
N SER A 467 12.53 -33.56 18.73
CA SER A 467 11.73 -33.86 17.53
C SER A 467 11.66 -35.37 17.32
N PRO A 468 10.54 -35.93 16.80
CA PRO A 468 10.54 -37.30 16.31
C PRO A 468 11.59 -37.43 15.18
N PRO A 469 12.28 -38.58 15.08
CA PRO A 469 13.35 -38.77 14.09
C PRO A 469 12.80 -38.61 12.68
N ASN A 470 13.35 -37.65 11.95
CA ASN A 470 12.94 -37.30 10.60
C ASN A 470 13.42 -38.38 9.61
N LYS A 471 12.55 -39.34 9.28
CA LYS A 471 12.89 -40.49 8.41
C LYS A 471 13.12 -40.13 6.94
N SER A 472 12.87 -38.88 6.52
CA SER A 472 12.85 -38.47 5.10
C SER A 472 14.16 -37.83 4.60
N GLY A 473 15.12 -37.50 5.47
CA GLY A 473 16.31 -36.74 5.09
C GLY A 473 17.38 -37.50 4.29
N PHE A 474 17.37 -38.84 4.31
CA PHE A 474 18.49 -39.63 3.78
C PHE A 474 18.37 -40.03 2.30
N PHE A 475 17.16 -40.08 1.73
CA PHE A 475 16.95 -40.61 0.38
C PHE A 475 16.72 -39.56 -0.72
N GLY A 476 16.42 -38.31 -0.36
CA GLY A 476 16.11 -37.24 -1.32
C GLY A 476 17.31 -36.55 -1.98
N GLY A 477 18.55 -36.95 -1.67
CA GLY A 477 19.78 -36.33 -2.19
C GLY A 477 20.42 -37.04 -3.38
N LEU A 478 19.98 -38.25 -3.72
CA LEU A 478 20.71 -39.12 -4.65
C LEU A 478 20.53 -38.78 -6.14
N TRP A 479 19.59 -37.89 -6.49
CA TRP A 479 19.22 -37.57 -7.88
C TRP A 479 19.28 -36.07 -8.21
N LEU A 480 19.72 -35.21 -7.27
CA LEU A 480 19.94 -33.79 -7.53
C LEU A 480 21.32 -33.59 -8.16
N SER A 481 21.43 -32.72 -9.19
CA SER A 481 22.73 -32.33 -9.74
C SER A 481 23.61 -31.68 -8.67
N LYS A 482 24.94 -31.71 -8.82
CA LYS A 482 25.86 -31.08 -7.83
C LYS A 482 25.58 -29.59 -7.72
N THR A 483 25.18 -28.97 -8.82
CA THR A 483 24.73 -27.58 -8.86
C THR A 483 23.46 -27.38 -8.02
N ALA A 484 22.43 -28.24 -8.16
CA ALA A 484 21.21 -28.17 -7.35
C ALA A 484 21.47 -28.41 -5.86
N GLN A 485 22.40 -29.32 -5.54
CA GLN A 485 22.81 -29.63 -4.17
C GLN A 485 23.49 -28.43 -3.49
N LYS A 486 24.33 -27.66 -4.20
CA LYS A 486 24.89 -26.39 -3.69
C LYS A 486 23.82 -25.37 -3.31
N TYR A 487 22.76 -25.25 -4.11
CA TYR A 487 21.62 -24.38 -3.77
C TYR A 487 20.92 -24.87 -2.52
N ARG A 488 20.67 -26.18 -2.41
CA ARG A 488 20.05 -26.80 -1.21
C ARG A 488 20.90 -26.59 0.04
N ASP A 489 22.21 -26.83 -0.03
CA ASP A 489 23.13 -26.68 1.10
C ASP A 489 23.23 -25.23 1.58
N ARG A 490 23.11 -24.26 0.65
CA ARG A 490 23.04 -22.83 0.99
C ARG A 490 21.74 -22.47 1.72
N ALA A 491 20.62 -23.14 1.41
CA ALA A 491 19.34 -22.93 2.10
C ALA A 491 19.22 -23.69 3.44
N VAL A 492 19.80 -24.88 3.57
CA VAL A 492 19.72 -25.71 4.79
C VAL A 492 20.58 -25.15 5.93
N LYS A 493 21.67 -24.42 5.63
CA LYS A 493 22.53 -23.77 6.64
C LYS A 493 21.87 -22.64 7.45
N GLN A 494 20.58 -22.39 7.27
CA GLN A 494 19.83 -21.32 7.94
C GLN A 494 18.81 -21.86 8.95
N GLU A 495 19.07 -23.00 9.58
CA GLU A 495 18.37 -23.36 10.83
C GLU A 495 18.70 -22.31 11.89
N LEU A 496 17.70 -21.50 12.22
CA LEU A 496 17.78 -20.43 13.18
C LEU A 496 18.06 -21.00 14.57
N THR A 497 19.31 -20.88 15.04
CA THR A 497 19.62 -20.99 16.46
C THR A 497 18.96 -19.81 17.17
N VAL A 498 17.85 -20.07 17.85
CA VAL A 498 17.11 -19.06 18.61
C VAL A 498 17.68 -18.98 20.01
N ASN A 499 18.20 -17.81 20.38
CA ASN A 499 18.64 -17.56 21.75
C ASN A 499 17.43 -17.22 22.64
N PRO A 500 17.36 -17.72 23.89
CA PRO A 500 16.28 -17.36 24.83
C PRO A 500 16.18 -15.86 25.10
N GLU A 501 17.29 -15.13 25.08
CA GLU A 501 17.31 -13.67 25.26
C GLU A 501 16.54 -12.93 24.16
N ASP A 502 16.65 -13.38 22.91
CA ASP A 502 15.97 -12.75 21.78
C ASP A 502 14.44 -12.87 21.91
N VAL A 503 13.96 -14.00 22.46
CA VAL A 503 12.54 -14.21 22.76
C VAL A 503 12.07 -13.28 23.89
N TYR A 504 12.89 -13.11 24.92
CA TYR A 504 12.59 -12.16 26.00
C TYR A 504 12.45 -10.73 25.46
N TYR A 505 13.40 -10.25 24.65
CA TYR A 505 13.30 -8.92 24.06
C TYR A 505 12.10 -8.78 23.12
N CYS A 506 11.77 -9.82 22.35
CA CYS A 506 10.56 -9.81 21.52
C CYS A 506 9.29 -9.64 22.37
N ALA A 507 9.18 -10.38 23.48
CA ALA A 507 8.06 -10.28 24.40
C ALA A 507 7.96 -8.87 25.02
N GLU A 508 9.08 -8.26 25.39
CA GLU A 508 9.10 -6.89 25.90
C GLU A 508 8.70 -5.85 24.84
N ILE A 509 9.05 -6.05 23.56
CA ILE A 509 8.57 -5.19 22.46
C ILE A 509 7.05 -5.34 22.29
N ILE A 510 6.51 -6.56 22.34
CA ILE A 510 5.05 -6.78 22.25
C ILE A 510 4.32 -6.14 23.44
N LYS A 511 4.88 -6.22 24.66
CA LYS A 511 4.34 -5.49 25.83
C LYS A 511 4.34 -3.98 25.61
N LEU A 512 5.40 -3.44 25.00
CA LEU A 512 5.48 -2.02 24.65
C LEU A 512 4.38 -1.63 23.66
N PHE A 513 4.12 -2.43 22.63
CA PHE A 513 3.01 -2.22 21.68
C PHE A 513 1.64 -2.32 22.36
N LYS A 514 1.46 -3.28 23.28
CA LYS A 514 0.21 -3.45 24.02
C LYS A 514 -0.15 -2.23 24.86
N SER A 515 0.87 -1.60 25.48
CA SER A 515 0.71 -0.33 26.20
C SER A 515 0.61 0.92 25.31
N GLY A 516 0.89 0.76 24.01
CA GLY A 516 0.93 1.82 23.02
C GLY A 516 -0.45 2.17 22.45
N VAL A 517 -0.45 3.19 21.58
CA VAL A 517 -1.63 3.58 20.80
C VAL A 517 -1.37 3.35 19.32
N LEU A 518 -2.27 2.61 18.68
CA LEU A 518 -2.24 2.33 17.26
C LEU A 518 -3.14 3.30 16.49
N LEU A 519 -2.58 3.99 15.51
CA LEU A 519 -3.31 4.77 14.52
C LEU A 519 -3.33 3.97 13.22
N LEU A 520 -4.51 3.68 12.68
CA LEU A 520 -4.72 2.92 11.46
C LEU A 520 -5.21 3.88 10.35
N ASP A 521 -4.43 4.01 9.28
CA ASP A 521 -4.83 4.74 8.08
C ASP A 521 -5.26 3.77 6.97
N GLU A 522 -6.36 4.05 6.28
CA GLU A 522 -7.01 3.13 5.31
C GLU A 522 -7.33 1.74 5.92
N VAL A 523 -8.14 1.76 6.98
CA VAL A 523 -8.58 0.57 7.74
C VAL A 523 -9.19 -0.50 6.85
N ASP A 524 -9.95 -0.10 5.84
CA ASP A 524 -10.57 -0.99 4.85
C ASP A 524 -9.56 -1.85 4.08
N LEU A 525 -8.39 -1.30 3.76
CA LEU A 525 -7.30 -2.06 3.14
C LEU A 525 -6.49 -2.83 4.20
N LEU A 526 -6.20 -2.20 5.34
CA LEU A 526 -5.34 -2.77 6.38
C LEU A 526 -5.95 -4.00 7.07
N LEU A 527 -7.26 -3.98 7.33
CA LEU A 527 -7.96 -5.04 8.07
C LEU A 527 -8.67 -6.03 7.15
N HIS A 528 -8.58 -5.86 5.82
CA HIS A 528 -9.20 -6.78 4.88
C HIS A 528 -8.68 -8.22 5.11
N PRO A 529 -9.56 -9.20 5.41
CA PRO A 529 -9.12 -10.53 5.84
C PRO A 529 -8.30 -11.26 4.77
N LEU A 530 -8.71 -11.17 3.49
CA LEU A 530 -8.02 -11.86 2.39
C LEU A 530 -6.83 -11.11 1.79
N LYS A 531 -6.84 -9.76 1.78
CA LYS A 531 -5.76 -8.96 1.16
C LYS A 531 -4.61 -8.70 2.12
N SER A 532 -4.89 -8.72 3.42
CA SER A 532 -3.94 -8.38 4.48
C SER A 532 -3.57 -9.62 5.30
N GLU A 533 -3.34 -10.76 4.65
CA GLU A 533 -2.87 -11.99 5.30
C GLU A 533 -1.37 -12.20 5.04
N LEU A 534 -0.63 -12.52 6.10
CA LEU A 534 0.78 -12.90 6.03
C LEU A 534 0.93 -14.35 6.48
N ASN A 535 1.47 -15.19 5.61
CA ASN A 535 1.61 -16.64 5.84
C ASN A 535 3.09 -17.00 5.94
N TRP A 536 3.53 -17.57 7.07
CA TRP A 536 4.88 -18.07 7.27
C TRP A 536 4.86 -19.60 7.40
N PRO A 537 5.39 -20.33 6.40
CA PRO A 537 5.55 -21.76 6.52
C PRO A 537 6.64 -22.09 7.56
N ILE A 538 6.37 -23.07 8.42
CA ILE A 538 7.27 -23.54 9.47
C ILE A 538 7.38 -25.07 9.45
N GLY A 539 8.49 -25.60 9.98
CA GLY A 539 8.71 -27.03 10.09
C GLY A 539 9.52 -27.65 8.96
N THR A 540 9.50 -28.98 8.91
CA THR A 540 10.26 -29.77 7.94
C THR A 540 9.57 -29.74 6.59
N LYS A 541 10.39 -29.65 5.56
CA LYS A 541 9.94 -29.68 4.17
C LYS A 541 9.74 -31.12 3.73
N GLU A 542 8.56 -31.43 3.22
CA GLU A 542 8.23 -32.74 2.66
C GLU A 542 7.95 -32.61 1.15
N PRO A 543 8.34 -33.59 0.33
CA PRO A 543 8.03 -33.57 -1.09
C PRO A 543 6.51 -33.62 -1.29
N LEU A 544 5.99 -32.88 -2.27
CA LEU A 544 4.57 -32.96 -2.63
C LEU A 544 4.23 -34.37 -3.15
N ASP A 545 2.99 -34.79 -2.93
CA ASP A 545 2.43 -35.98 -3.60
C ASP A 545 2.71 -35.94 -5.11
N PHE A 546 3.16 -37.06 -5.65
CA PHE A 546 3.58 -37.25 -7.06
C PHE A 546 4.86 -36.52 -7.50
N THR A 547 5.61 -35.92 -6.57
CA THR A 547 7.01 -35.53 -6.82
C THR A 547 7.87 -36.78 -6.96
N GLN A 548 7.65 -37.76 -6.08
CA GLN A 548 8.21 -39.11 -6.15
C GLN A 548 7.06 -40.11 -6.00
N SER A 549 6.85 -40.96 -6.99
CA SER A 549 5.83 -42.00 -6.97
C SER A 549 6.37 -43.26 -7.62
N LYS A 550 5.79 -44.42 -7.26
CA LYS A 550 6.10 -45.71 -7.91
C LYS A 550 5.83 -45.68 -9.42
N LEU A 551 4.91 -44.82 -9.86
CA LEU A 551 4.52 -44.63 -11.27
C LEU A 551 5.50 -43.76 -12.06
N GLY A 552 6.37 -43.02 -11.38
CA GLY A 552 7.30 -42.06 -11.98
C GLY A 552 7.55 -40.84 -11.11
N ASN A 553 8.64 -40.13 -11.39
CA ASN A 553 9.00 -38.89 -10.71
C ASN A 553 8.39 -37.69 -11.42
N GLY A 554 7.91 -36.71 -10.66
CA GLY A 554 7.43 -35.43 -11.18
C GLY A 554 6.10 -35.47 -11.94
N LEU A 555 5.27 -36.50 -11.71
CA LEU A 555 3.99 -36.65 -12.43
C LEU A 555 3.05 -35.45 -12.22
N ARG A 556 3.16 -34.75 -11.08
CA ARG A 556 2.32 -33.59 -10.76
C ARG A 556 2.48 -32.45 -11.76
N TRP A 557 3.72 -32.06 -12.06
CA TRP A 557 4.01 -30.97 -12.99
C TRP A 557 3.98 -31.44 -14.45
N ASP A 558 4.27 -32.72 -14.72
CA ASP A 558 4.11 -33.33 -16.04
C ASP A 558 2.65 -33.26 -16.52
N MET A 559 1.68 -33.55 -15.64
CA MET A 559 0.25 -33.38 -15.93
C MET A 559 -0.12 -31.94 -16.29
N GLN A 560 0.44 -30.96 -15.59
CA GLN A 560 0.18 -29.55 -15.89
C GLN A 560 0.82 -29.12 -17.21
N TRP A 561 2.04 -29.60 -17.48
CA TRP A 561 2.72 -29.35 -18.75
C TRP A 561 1.90 -29.88 -19.93
N HIS A 562 1.40 -31.12 -19.83
CA HIS A 562 0.54 -31.74 -20.84
C HIS A 562 -0.71 -30.90 -21.12
N LEU A 563 -1.40 -30.39 -20.09
CA LEU A 563 -2.57 -29.52 -20.26
C LEU A 563 -2.22 -28.16 -20.90
N LEU A 564 -1.12 -27.54 -20.45
CA LEU A 564 -0.69 -26.25 -20.98
C LEU A 564 -0.21 -26.36 -22.43
N ASP A 565 0.35 -27.49 -22.85
CA ASP A 565 0.78 -27.70 -24.23
C ASP A 565 -0.39 -27.56 -25.22
N ALA A 566 -1.60 -28.01 -24.86
CA ALA A 566 -2.78 -27.85 -25.69
C ALA A 566 -3.13 -26.37 -25.97
N ILE A 567 -2.84 -25.48 -25.02
CA ILE A 567 -3.09 -24.04 -25.15
C ILE A 567 -2.03 -23.41 -26.06
N PHE A 568 -0.76 -23.80 -25.92
CA PHE A 568 0.32 -23.31 -26.79
C PHE A 568 0.27 -23.89 -28.21
N TYR A 569 -0.30 -25.08 -28.38
CA TYR A 569 -0.53 -25.68 -29.69
C TYR A 569 -1.44 -24.81 -30.56
N ALA A 570 -2.44 -24.14 -29.97
CA ALA A 570 -3.32 -23.24 -30.72
C ALA A 570 -2.56 -22.12 -31.46
N LYS A 571 -1.45 -21.63 -30.88
CA LYS A 571 -0.61 -20.59 -31.49
C LYS A 571 0.49 -21.14 -32.39
N SER A 572 1.14 -22.22 -31.96
CA SER A 572 2.37 -22.73 -32.60
C SER A 572 2.14 -23.87 -33.58
N LYS A 573 1.00 -24.59 -33.47
CA LYS A 573 0.68 -25.85 -34.17
C LYS A 573 1.79 -26.91 -34.06
N LYS A 574 2.68 -26.79 -33.06
CA LYS A 574 3.75 -27.74 -32.76
C LYS A 574 3.45 -28.40 -31.41
N MET A 575 3.52 -29.72 -31.37
CA MET A 575 3.35 -30.50 -30.14
C MET A 575 4.69 -30.61 -29.43
N THR A 576 4.70 -30.43 -28.11
CA THR A 576 5.92 -30.64 -27.30
C THR A 576 5.91 -31.99 -26.59
N VAL A 577 4.72 -32.55 -26.36
CA VAL A 577 4.52 -33.86 -25.73
C VAL A 577 4.76 -35.01 -26.72
N ALA A 578 5.16 -36.18 -26.22
CA ALA A 578 5.44 -37.41 -26.98
C ALA A 578 4.18 -38.11 -27.54
N PHE A 579 3.35 -37.40 -28.32
CA PHE A 579 2.18 -37.94 -29.02
C PHE A 579 2.15 -37.60 -30.52
N ASN A 580 3.31 -37.27 -31.12
CA ASN A 580 3.41 -36.81 -32.51
C ASN A 580 2.81 -37.79 -33.54
N ASP A 581 2.81 -39.09 -33.22
CA ASP A 581 2.34 -40.15 -34.12
C ASP A 581 0.85 -40.49 -33.93
N SER A 582 0.21 -39.99 -32.87
CA SER A 582 -1.20 -40.26 -32.58
C SER A 582 -2.12 -39.32 -33.38
N ARG A 583 -2.94 -39.91 -34.26
CA ARG A 583 -3.98 -39.18 -35.00
C ARG A 583 -5.07 -38.62 -34.08
N GLU A 584 -5.41 -39.35 -33.02
CA GLU A 584 -6.40 -38.93 -32.02
C GLU A 584 -5.92 -37.67 -31.27
N ALA A 585 -4.64 -37.63 -30.90
CA ALA A 585 -4.04 -36.47 -30.25
C ALA A 585 -4.15 -35.20 -31.11
N LYS A 586 -3.78 -35.30 -32.39
CA LYS A 586 -3.88 -34.18 -33.35
C LYS A 586 -5.32 -33.69 -33.50
N HIS A 587 -6.27 -34.62 -33.65
CA HIS A 587 -7.69 -34.27 -33.78
C HIS A 587 -8.24 -33.52 -32.55
N ILE A 588 -7.89 -33.96 -31.33
CA ILE A 588 -8.30 -33.28 -30.09
C ILE A 588 -7.69 -31.87 -30.02
N LEU A 589 -6.39 -31.75 -30.32
CA LEU A 589 -5.67 -30.48 -30.27
C LEU A 589 -6.15 -29.48 -31.33
N ASP A 590 -6.46 -29.94 -32.54
CA ASP A 590 -7.03 -29.11 -33.60
C ASP A 590 -8.45 -28.63 -33.22
N SER A 591 -9.24 -29.48 -32.57
CA SER A 591 -10.55 -29.11 -32.02
C SER A 591 -10.41 -28.02 -30.95
N ILE A 592 -9.45 -28.16 -30.03
CA ILE A 592 -9.15 -27.16 -28.99
C ILE A 592 -8.70 -25.85 -29.63
N ALA A 593 -7.82 -25.90 -30.63
CA ALA A 593 -7.33 -24.71 -31.33
C ALA A 593 -8.48 -23.96 -32.04
N SER A 594 -9.39 -24.69 -32.70
CA SER A 594 -10.58 -24.11 -33.36
C SER A 594 -11.50 -23.39 -32.37
N VAL A 595 -11.73 -23.98 -31.19
CA VAL A 595 -12.49 -23.32 -30.11
C VAL A 595 -11.77 -22.06 -29.64
N ILE A 596 -10.46 -22.10 -29.39
CA ILE A 596 -9.68 -20.92 -28.98
C ILE A 596 -9.74 -19.79 -30.04
N GLU A 597 -9.61 -20.13 -31.32
CA GLU A 597 -9.74 -19.19 -32.45
C GLU A 597 -11.16 -18.58 -32.54
N GLY A 598 -12.20 -19.37 -32.23
CA GLY A 598 -13.57 -18.88 -32.04
C GLY A 598 -13.70 -17.90 -30.87
N GLY A 599 -13.12 -18.24 -29.72
CA GLY A 599 -13.10 -17.40 -28.52
C GLY A 599 -12.41 -16.06 -28.72
N PHE A 600 -11.38 -15.98 -29.59
CA PHE A 600 -10.77 -14.71 -29.99
C PHE A 600 -11.73 -13.85 -30.83
N ARG A 601 -12.47 -14.44 -31.77
CA ARG A 601 -13.45 -13.72 -32.61
C ARG A 601 -14.60 -13.17 -31.78
N GLU A 602 -15.08 -13.94 -30.80
CA GLU A 602 -16.19 -13.58 -29.90
C GLU A 602 -15.77 -12.73 -28.69
N ARG A 603 -14.46 -12.40 -28.58
CA ARG A 603 -13.87 -11.63 -27.46
C ARG A 603 -14.08 -12.27 -26.07
N HIS A 604 -14.19 -13.60 -26.03
CA HIS A 604 -14.14 -14.37 -24.79
C HIS A 604 -12.70 -14.67 -24.34
N LEU A 605 -11.76 -14.62 -25.29
CA LEU A 605 -10.31 -14.73 -25.08
C LEU A 605 -9.60 -13.52 -25.68
N GLN A 606 -8.47 -13.13 -25.09
CA GLN A 606 -7.57 -12.10 -25.61
C GLN A 606 -6.28 -12.76 -26.09
N SER A 607 -5.71 -12.30 -27.21
CA SER A 607 -4.52 -12.91 -27.84
C SER A 607 -3.20 -12.16 -27.58
N ALA A 608 -3.25 -10.85 -27.33
CA ALA A 608 -2.08 -9.99 -27.11
C ALA A 608 -2.08 -9.42 -25.67
N PRO A 609 -0.97 -9.48 -24.91
CA PRO A 609 0.36 -9.96 -25.31
C PRO A 609 0.47 -11.49 -25.44
N HIS A 610 -0.39 -12.23 -24.74
CA HIS A 610 -0.52 -13.69 -24.82
C HIS A 610 -1.99 -14.09 -24.62
N LEU A 611 -2.30 -15.39 -24.64
CA LEU A 611 -3.65 -15.90 -24.43
C LEU A 611 -4.11 -15.59 -23.00
N VAL A 612 -5.25 -14.90 -22.86
CA VAL A 612 -5.89 -14.59 -21.56
C VAL A 612 -7.39 -14.89 -21.62
N LEU A 613 -7.90 -15.57 -20.60
CA LEU A 613 -9.31 -15.89 -20.43
C LEU A 613 -10.07 -14.69 -19.83
N LEU A 614 -11.02 -14.13 -20.58
CA LEU A 614 -11.85 -13.02 -20.11
C LEU A 614 -13.18 -13.50 -19.50
N ASN A 615 -13.75 -14.59 -20.03
CA ASN A 615 -15.04 -15.12 -19.59
C ASN A 615 -14.96 -16.57 -19.10
N SER A 616 -15.14 -16.78 -17.79
CA SER A 616 -15.10 -18.11 -17.17
C SER A 616 -16.20 -19.05 -17.66
N ASN A 617 -17.35 -18.53 -18.09
CA ASN A 617 -18.48 -19.36 -18.56
C ASN A 617 -18.13 -20.06 -19.87
N TYR A 618 -17.43 -19.37 -20.77
CA TYR A 618 -16.95 -19.91 -22.03
C TYR A 618 -16.00 -21.09 -21.81
N TYR A 619 -15.05 -20.93 -20.87
CA TYR A 619 -14.14 -22.01 -20.49
C TYR A 619 -14.87 -23.27 -20.02
N HIS A 620 -15.85 -23.14 -19.12
CA HIS A 620 -16.54 -24.31 -18.57
C HIS A 620 -17.46 -25.02 -19.56
N LYS A 621 -18.03 -24.28 -20.52
CA LYS A 621 -18.98 -24.81 -21.50
C LYS A 621 -18.26 -25.47 -22.68
N ASP A 622 -17.29 -24.79 -23.28
CA ASP A 622 -16.75 -25.14 -24.59
C ASP A 622 -15.32 -25.71 -24.51
N LEU A 623 -14.45 -25.16 -23.64
CA LEU A 623 -13.05 -25.58 -23.56
C LEU A 623 -12.81 -26.76 -22.62
N LYS A 624 -13.45 -26.78 -21.44
CA LYS A 624 -13.28 -27.80 -20.39
C LYS A 624 -13.54 -29.23 -20.87
N PRO A 625 -14.62 -29.53 -21.64
CA PRO A 625 -14.87 -30.90 -22.10
C PRO A 625 -13.78 -31.43 -23.03
N LEU A 626 -13.21 -30.57 -23.89
CA LEU A 626 -12.13 -30.95 -24.81
C LEU A 626 -10.81 -31.16 -24.05
N LEU A 627 -10.51 -30.30 -23.07
CA LEU A 627 -9.35 -30.48 -22.20
C LEU A 627 -9.46 -31.74 -21.33
N ALA A 628 -10.67 -32.13 -20.91
CA ALA A 628 -10.87 -33.39 -20.20
C ALA A 628 -10.56 -34.62 -21.08
N ARG A 629 -10.88 -34.57 -22.38
CA ARG A 629 -10.48 -35.61 -23.35
C ARG A 629 -8.97 -35.64 -23.53
N TRP A 630 -8.34 -34.48 -23.63
CA TRP A 630 -6.87 -34.38 -23.73
C TRP A 630 -6.17 -34.94 -22.49
N GLN A 631 -6.70 -34.66 -21.30
CA GLN A 631 -6.19 -35.20 -20.04
C GLN A 631 -6.40 -36.71 -19.92
N LEU A 632 -7.52 -37.24 -20.42
CA LEU A 632 -7.78 -38.67 -20.44
C LEU A 632 -6.73 -39.43 -21.25
N LEU A 633 -6.33 -38.90 -22.41
CA LEU A 633 -5.29 -39.51 -23.24
C LEU A 633 -3.97 -39.68 -22.49
N TYR A 634 -3.58 -38.65 -21.71
CA TYR A 634 -2.42 -38.72 -20.83
C TYR A 634 -2.55 -39.81 -19.77
N LEU A 635 -3.70 -39.88 -19.08
CA LEU A 635 -3.95 -40.91 -18.07
C LEU A 635 -3.91 -42.33 -18.67
N ARG A 636 -4.43 -42.52 -19.88
CA ARG A 636 -4.36 -43.80 -20.61
C ARG A 636 -2.93 -44.20 -20.97
N HIS A 637 -2.13 -43.24 -21.43
CA HIS A 637 -0.70 -43.48 -21.70
C HIS A 637 0.05 -43.94 -20.44
N ARG A 638 -0.36 -43.47 -19.25
CA ARG A 638 0.15 -43.90 -17.94
C ARG A 638 -0.48 -45.20 -17.41
N ARG A 639 -1.07 -46.01 -18.30
CA ARG A 639 -1.66 -47.35 -18.01
C ARG A 639 -2.79 -47.33 -16.97
N LEU A 640 -3.66 -46.33 -17.00
CA LEU A 640 -4.85 -46.27 -16.14
C LEU A 640 -5.78 -47.49 -16.39
N PRO A 641 -6.27 -48.19 -15.33
CA PRO A 641 -7.14 -49.37 -15.45
C PRO A 641 -8.38 -49.17 -16.34
N SER A 642 -8.91 -50.27 -16.88
CA SER A 642 -10.04 -50.22 -17.83
C SER A 642 -11.36 -49.86 -17.14
N VAL A 643 -11.63 -48.55 -17.03
CA VAL A 643 -12.92 -47.95 -16.69
C VAL A 643 -13.50 -47.30 -17.94
N GLU A 644 -14.82 -47.26 -18.12
CA GLU A 644 -15.39 -46.58 -19.29
C GLU A 644 -15.02 -45.08 -19.33
N ASP A 645 -14.59 -44.60 -20.50
CA ASP A 645 -14.16 -43.20 -20.71
C ASP A 645 -15.24 -42.18 -20.33
N LYS A 646 -16.51 -42.54 -20.51
CA LYS A 646 -17.66 -41.71 -20.13
C LYS A 646 -17.67 -41.42 -18.63
N HIS A 647 -17.40 -42.42 -17.79
CA HIS A 647 -17.35 -42.25 -16.34
C HIS A 647 -16.15 -41.41 -15.90
N LEU A 648 -14.98 -41.61 -16.52
CA LEU A 648 -13.77 -40.83 -16.22
C LEU A 648 -13.91 -39.35 -16.62
N ILE A 649 -14.43 -39.05 -17.81
CA ILE A 649 -14.65 -37.67 -18.26
C ILE A 649 -15.72 -36.98 -17.39
N THR A 650 -16.79 -37.69 -17.04
CA THR A 650 -17.85 -37.14 -16.18
C THR A 650 -17.29 -36.83 -14.79
N TYR A 651 -16.45 -37.71 -14.24
CA TYR A 651 -15.79 -37.47 -12.97
C TYR A 651 -14.86 -36.26 -13.02
N MET A 652 -13.98 -36.15 -14.02
CA MET A 652 -13.05 -35.02 -14.16
C MET A 652 -13.76 -33.68 -14.36
N THR A 653 -14.94 -33.65 -14.99
CA THR A 653 -15.63 -32.39 -15.33
C THR A 653 -16.61 -31.91 -14.25
N LYS A 654 -17.21 -32.82 -13.48
CA LYS A 654 -18.26 -32.52 -12.49
C LYS A 654 -17.92 -32.92 -11.04
N GLY A 655 -16.91 -33.75 -10.84
CA GLY A 655 -16.42 -34.19 -9.52
C GLY A 655 -17.31 -35.23 -8.83
N HIS A 656 -16.93 -35.61 -7.61
CA HIS A 656 -17.55 -36.69 -6.84
C HIS A 656 -19.00 -36.45 -6.41
N LYS A 657 -19.46 -35.19 -6.38
CA LYS A 657 -20.81 -34.84 -5.87
C LYS A 657 -21.92 -34.93 -6.92
N ALA A 658 -21.58 -34.86 -8.20
CA ALA A 658 -22.55 -34.68 -9.26
C ALA A 658 -23.03 -35.99 -9.90
N ASP A 659 -22.19 -37.04 -9.91
CA ASP A 659 -22.54 -38.34 -10.50
C ASP A 659 -22.09 -39.49 -9.59
N ARG A 660 -23.08 -40.08 -8.90
CA ARG A 660 -22.86 -41.22 -7.99
C ARG A 660 -22.45 -42.49 -8.73
N GLN A 661 -22.91 -42.69 -9.97
CA GLN A 661 -22.60 -43.89 -10.74
C GLN A 661 -21.15 -43.87 -11.21
N ALA A 662 -20.71 -42.76 -11.81
CA ALA A 662 -19.31 -42.58 -12.19
C ALA A 662 -18.36 -42.66 -10.98
N THR A 663 -18.75 -42.08 -9.85
CA THR A 663 -17.93 -42.10 -8.62
C THR A 663 -17.75 -43.53 -8.09
N ASN A 664 -18.80 -44.34 -8.07
CA ASN A 664 -18.73 -45.73 -7.62
C ASN A 664 -17.91 -46.61 -8.57
N ALA A 665 -18.07 -46.44 -9.89
CA ALA A 665 -17.30 -47.19 -10.88
C ALA A 665 -15.80 -46.91 -10.77
N VAL A 666 -15.44 -45.64 -10.58
CA VAL A 666 -14.06 -45.18 -10.44
C VAL A 666 -13.46 -45.61 -9.10
N SER A 667 -14.19 -45.50 -7.99
CA SER A 667 -13.67 -45.84 -6.66
C SER A 667 -13.42 -47.34 -6.46
N VAL A 668 -14.18 -48.20 -7.14
CA VAL A 668 -13.97 -49.66 -7.11
C VAL A 668 -12.81 -50.07 -8.00
N ALA A 669 -12.63 -49.42 -9.15
CA ALA A 669 -11.67 -49.84 -10.16
C ALA A 669 -10.27 -49.23 -10.02
N LEU A 670 -10.13 -48.06 -9.40
CA LEU A 670 -8.85 -47.35 -9.29
C LEU A 670 -8.19 -47.55 -7.92
N SER A 671 -6.87 -47.73 -7.91
CA SER A 671 -6.08 -47.67 -6.69
C SER A 671 -5.91 -46.22 -6.19
N ASP A 672 -5.45 -46.06 -4.94
CA ASP A 672 -5.24 -44.75 -4.30
C ASP A 672 -4.42 -43.77 -5.16
N GLU A 673 -3.32 -44.23 -5.77
CA GLU A 673 -2.48 -43.38 -6.65
C GLU A 673 -3.24 -42.87 -7.89
N TYR A 674 -3.98 -43.74 -8.59
CA TYR A 674 -4.77 -43.32 -9.76
C TYR A 674 -5.96 -42.44 -9.37
N MET A 675 -6.57 -42.69 -8.22
CA MET A 675 -7.65 -41.86 -7.69
C MET A 675 -7.16 -40.45 -7.36
N LYS A 676 -6.00 -40.33 -6.73
CA LYS A 676 -5.34 -39.04 -6.45
C LYS A 676 -4.98 -38.29 -7.75
N MET A 677 -4.50 -38.98 -8.80
CA MET A 677 -4.26 -38.34 -10.11
C MET A 677 -5.56 -37.87 -10.78
N LEU A 678 -6.65 -38.62 -10.63
CA LEU A 678 -7.96 -38.23 -11.18
C LEU A 678 -8.53 -37.01 -10.43
N ASN A 679 -8.39 -36.96 -9.11
CA ASN A 679 -8.75 -35.79 -8.29
C ASN A 679 -7.91 -34.56 -8.66
N LEU A 680 -6.60 -34.72 -8.83
CA LEU A 680 -5.73 -33.64 -9.31
C LEU A 680 -6.15 -33.15 -10.70
N SER A 681 -6.49 -34.07 -11.61
CA SER A 681 -7.00 -33.73 -12.95
C SER A 681 -8.31 -32.93 -12.87
N HIS A 682 -9.21 -33.29 -11.95
CA HIS A 682 -10.45 -32.54 -11.71
C HIS A 682 -10.17 -31.11 -11.22
N ASP A 683 -9.31 -30.95 -10.21
CA ASP A 683 -8.97 -29.63 -9.67
C ASP A 683 -8.23 -28.75 -10.68
N LEU A 684 -7.34 -29.34 -11.48
CA LEU A 684 -6.65 -28.65 -12.57
C LEU A 684 -7.64 -28.11 -13.60
N LEU A 685 -8.59 -28.93 -14.05
CA LEU A 685 -9.55 -28.55 -15.09
C LEU A 685 -10.63 -27.60 -14.57
N CYS A 686 -11.11 -27.76 -13.33
CA CYS A 686 -12.21 -26.95 -12.82
C CYS A 686 -11.75 -25.64 -12.19
N ASN A 687 -10.63 -25.63 -11.47
CA ASN A 687 -10.24 -24.50 -10.61
C ASN A 687 -8.95 -23.82 -11.08
N TYR A 688 -7.86 -24.59 -11.25
CA TYR A 688 -6.53 -23.99 -11.45
C TYR A 688 -6.33 -23.45 -12.86
N LEU A 689 -6.62 -24.23 -13.91
CA LEU A 689 -6.41 -23.80 -15.28
C LEU A 689 -7.19 -22.53 -15.68
N PRO A 690 -8.50 -22.37 -15.37
CA PRO A 690 -9.18 -21.10 -15.67
C PRO A 690 -8.61 -19.93 -14.87
N PHE A 691 -8.15 -20.16 -13.64
CA PHE A 691 -7.47 -19.13 -12.85
C PHE A 691 -6.13 -18.72 -13.49
N LEU A 692 -5.31 -19.69 -13.91
CA LEU A 692 -4.01 -19.44 -14.56
C LEU A 692 -4.18 -18.65 -15.85
N LEU A 693 -5.14 -19.05 -16.71
CA LEU A 693 -5.42 -18.38 -17.97
C LEU A 693 -6.00 -16.97 -17.79
N GLY A 694 -6.62 -16.67 -16.66
CA GLY A 694 -7.10 -15.33 -16.35
C GLY A 694 -6.01 -14.35 -15.90
N LYS A 695 -4.77 -14.81 -15.71
CA LYS A 695 -3.65 -13.96 -15.26
C LYS A 695 -2.81 -13.46 -16.42
N ILE A 696 -2.32 -12.23 -16.28
CA ILE A 696 -1.49 -11.55 -17.28
C ILE A 696 -0.03 -11.56 -16.81
N ASP A 697 0.86 -12.05 -17.65
CA ASP A 697 2.30 -12.04 -17.44
C ASP A 697 2.85 -10.60 -17.40
N ARG A 698 3.89 -10.35 -16.61
CA ARG A 698 4.48 -9.02 -16.31
C ARG A 698 3.54 -8.00 -15.64
N VAL A 699 2.30 -8.37 -15.32
CA VAL A 699 1.33 -7.51 -14.62
C VAL A 699 0.80 -8.18 -13.34
N SER A 700 0.42 -9.46 -13.43
CA SER A 700 -0.06 -10.24 -12.29
C SER A 700 1.03 -11.18 -11.75
N PHE A 701 1.82 -11.76 -12.64
CA PHE A 701 2.91 -12.67 -12.31
C PHE A 701 4.05 -12.52 -13.33
N GLY A 702 5.21 -13.08 -13.03
CA GLY A 702 6.34 -13.15 -13.96
C GLY A 702 7.62 -13.59 -13.26
N LEU A 703 8.71 -13.61 -14.01
CA LEU A 703 10.07 -13.90 -13.56
C LEU A 703 10.79 -12.61 -13.12
N LEU A 704 11.67 -12.73 -12.13
CA LEU A 704 12.58 -11.66 -11.73
C LEU A 704 13.59 -11.40 -12.85
N THR A 705 13.79 -10.13 -13.20
CA THR A 705 14.80 -9.77 -14.20
C THR A 705 16.21 -9.84 -13.62
N ALA A 706 17.24 -9.76 -14.47
CA ALA A 706 18.63 -9.72 -14.02
C ALA A 706 18.87 -8.52 -13.06
N ALA A 707 18.31 -7.35 -13.37
CA ALA A 707 18.39 -6.17 -12.51
C ALA A 707 17.69 -6.38 -11.15
N ASP A 708 16.58 -7.11 -11.12
CA ASP A 708 15.89 -7.44 -9.86
C ASP A 708 16.70 -8.42 -9.01
N LEU A 709 17.43 -9.35 -9.64
CA LEU A 709 18.30 -10.31 -8.96
C LEU A 709 19.58 -9.66 -8.42
N GLU A 710 20.11 -8.63 -9.09
CA GLU A 710 21.23 -7.84 -8.57
C GLU A 710 20.83 -7.01 -7.34
N ASN A 711 19.61 -6.48 -7.33
CA ASN A 711 19.04 -5.75 -6.20
C ASN A 711 18.41 -6.66 -5.13
N ALA A 712 18.46 -7.99 -5.31
CA ALA A 712 17.86 -8.94 -4.39
C ALA A 712 18.64 -9.03 -3.08
N ASP A 713 17.92 -9.11 -1.96
CA ASP A 713 18.53 -9.37 -0.65
C ASP A 713 19.24 -10.74 -0.65
N PRO A 714 20.51 -10.82 -0.18
CA PRO A 714 21.24 -12.09 -0.08
C PRO A 714 20.50 -13.21 0.66
N LYS A 715 19.49 -12.87 1.49
CA LYS A 715 18.65 -13.80 2.26
C LYS A 715 17.36 -14.23 1.54
N MET A 716 17.19 -13.90 0.26
CA MET A 716 15.99 -14.27 -0.51
C MET A 716 15.85 -15.80 -0.65
N SER A 717 14.61 -16.30 -0.50
CA SER A 717 14.32 -17.72 -0.67
C SER A 717 14.56 -18.21 -2.10
N ILE A 718 15.04 -19.44 -2.24
CA ILE A 718 15.27 -20.10 -3.55
C ILE A 718 13.99 -20.18 -4.39
N THR A 719 12.84 -20.47 -3.77
CA THR A 719 11.54 -20.51 -4.47
C THR A 719 11.29 -19.21 -5.22
N ARG A 720 11.36 -18.06 -4.55
CA ARG A 720 11.20 -16.73 -5.19
C ARG A 720 12.20 -16.47 -6.32
N LEU A 721 13.42 -17.01 -6.23
CA LEU A 721 14.47 -16.78 -7.22
C LEU A 721 14.18 -17.53 -8.53
N LEU A 722 13.68 -18.77 -8.43
CA LEU A 722 13.50 -19.69 -9.56
C LEU A 722 12.04 -19.80 -10.06
N THR A 723 11.02 -19.50 -9.24
CA THR A 723 9.61 -19.63 -9.64
C THR A 723 8.97 -18.29 -9.99
N ALA A 724 7.79 -18.31 -10.61
CA ALA A 724 7.01 -17.10 -10.87
C ALA A 724 6.66 -16.37 -9.57
N VAL A 725 6.80 -15.04 -9.58
CA VAL A 725 6.48 -14.15 -8.45
C VAL A 725 5.28 -13.26 -8.79
N PRO A 726 4.49 -12.83 -7.80
CA PRO A 726 3.38 -11.91 -8.01
C PRO A 726 3.90 -10.49 -8.30
N PHE A 727 3.19 -9.76 -9.16
CA PHE A 727 3.48 -8.37 -9.53
C PHE A 727 2.45 -7.42 -8.89
N VAL A 728 2.91 -6.23 -8.47
CA VAL A 728 2.04 -5.19 -7.87
C VAL A 728 1.50 -4.26 -8.96
N GLY A 729 2.24 -4.14 -10.06
CA GLY A 729 1.86 -3.39 -11.24
C GLY A 729 2.70 -3.87 -12.44
N LYS A 730 2.52 -3.21 -13.57
CA LYS A 730 3.26 -3.53 -14.79
C LYS A 730 4.78 -3.47 -14.53
N ASP A 731 5.47 -4.57 -14.78
CA ASP A 731 6.93 -4.72 -14.64
C ASP A 731 7.47 -4.49 -13.22
N VAL A 732 6.62 -4.45 -12.20
CA VAL A 732 7.02 -4.24 -10.80
C VAL A 732 6.70 -5.49 -9.97
N PRO A 733 7.69 -6.37 -9.70
CA PRO A 733 7.47 -7.54 -8.87
C PRO A 733 7.23 -7.13 -7.40
N SER A 734 6.43 -7.92 -6.68
CA SER A 734 6.27 -7.76 -5.24
C SER A 734 7.59 -8.03 -4.51
N ARG A 735 7.96 -7.20 -3.52
CA ARG A 735 9.25 -7.27 -2.83
C ARG A 735 9.53 -8.62 -2.16
N ALA A 736 8.54 -9.21 -1.50
CA ALA A 736 8.72 -10.41 -0.68
C ALA A 736 7.64 -11.49 -0.88
N SER A 737 6.52 -11.17 -1.53
CA SER A 737 5.39 -12.10 -1.67
C SER A 737 5.71 -13.25 -2.63
N GLN A 738 5.10 -14.40 -2.35
CA GLN A 738 5.15 -15.62 -3.17
C GLN A 738 3.74 -16.21 -3.24
N PHE A 739 3.46 -16.99 -4.27
CA PHE A 739 2.21 -17.74 -4.36
C PHE A 739 2.21 -18.89 -3.33
N SER A 740 1.08 -19.08 -2.65
CA SER A 740 0.96 -20.08 -1.59
C SER A 740 0.57 -21.47 -2.10
N GLN A 741 -0.26 -21.54 -3.14
CA GLN A 741 -0.76 -22.81 -3.68
C GLN A 741 0.25 -23.42 -4.67
N PRO A 742 0.78 -24.62 -4.42
CA PRO A 742 1.84 -25.20 -5.25
C PRO A 742 1.41 -25.44 -6.70
N ASP A 743 0.19 -25.89 -6.94
CA ASP A 743 -0.30 -26.14 -8.30
C ASP A 743 -0.40 -24.85 -9.13
N VAL A 744 -0.75 -23.74 -8.50
CA VAL A 744 -0.75 -22.42 -9.14
C VAL A 744 0.68 -21.96 -9.40
N VAL A 745 1.62 -22.22 -8.48
CA VAL A 745 3.04 -21.89 -8.67
C VAL A 745 3.62 -22.66 -9.86
N ILE A 746 3.36 -23.97 -9.96
CA ILE A 746 3.82 -24.82 -11.08
C ILE A 746 3.28 -24.26 -12.40
N GLY A 747 1.97 -24.00 -12.47
CA GLY A 747 1.32 -23.49 -13.66
C GLY A 747 1.81 -22.11 -14.09
N LEU A 748 1.87 -21.15 -13.17
CA LEU A 748 2.37 -19.79 -13.46
C LEU A 748 3.86 -19.80 -13.79
N THR A 749 4.67 -20.64 -13.14
CA THR A 749 6.10 -20.77 -13.45
C THR A 749 6.30 -21.34 -14.84
N THR A 750 5.53 -22.37 -15.21
CA THR A 750 5.54 -22.94 -16.56
C THR A 750 5.16 -21.88 -17.60
N LEU A 751 4.08 -21.13 -17.36
CA LEU A 751 3.65 -20.05 -18.23
C LEU A 751 4.71 -18.95 -18.36
N ALA A 752 5.29 -18.49 -17.25
CA ALA A 752 6.27 -17.41 -17.24
C ALA A 752 7.54 -17.80 -18.03
N TYR A 753 8.09 -19.00 -17.82
CA TYR A 753 9.22 -19.48 -18.62
C TYR A 753 8.88 -19.70 -20.10
N ARG A 754 7.62 -20.05 -20.43
CA ARG A 754 7.18 -20.20 -21.83
C ARG A 754 6.93 -18.86 -22.52
N TYR A 755 6.61 -17.80 -21.78
CA TYR A 755 6.40 -16.45 -22.32
C TYR A 755 7.70 -15.62 -22.35
N GLU A 756 8.48 -15.66 -21.27
CA GLU A 756 9.71 -14.86 -21.10
C GLU A 756 10.98 -15.58 -21.60
N GLY A 757 10.98 -16.92 -21.64
CA GLY A 757 12.15 -17.75 -21.96
C GLY A 757 13.07 -18.00 -20.75
N LEU A 758 14.12 -18.80 -20.96
CA LEU A 758 15.17 -19.00 -19.95
C LEU A 758 16.01 -17.74 -19.79
N ARG A 759 16.37 -17.37 -18.56
CA ARG A 759 17.37 -16.32 -18.29
C ARG A 759 18.77 -16.86 -18.63
N PHE A 760 19.73 -16.00 -18.91
CA PHE A 760 21.11 -16.43 -19.20
C PHE A 760 21.74 -17.25 -18.06
N SER A 761 21.49 -16.86 -16.80
CA SER A 761 21.95 -17.61 -15.61
C SER A 761 21.27 -18.98 -15.47
N ASP A 762 19.98 -19.06 -15.78
CA ASP A 762 19.20 -20.31 -15.78
C ASP A 762 19.72 -21.25 -16.88
N PHE A 763 19.95 -20.72 -18.08
CA PHE A 763 20.51 -21.48 -19.20
C PHE A 763 21.92 -22.01 -18.93
N LYS A 764 22.78 -21.19 -18.32
CA LYS A 764 24.11 -21.64 -17.88
C LYS A 764 24.02 -22.80 -16.90
N SER A 765 23.06 -22.74 -15.96
CA SER A 765 22.80 -23.81 -15.00
C SER A 765 22.27 -25.08 -15.68
N LEU A 766 21.38 -24.94 -16.67
CA LEU A 766 20.86 -26.02 -17.50
C LEU A 766 21.99 -26.77 -18.24
N ILE A 767 22.83 -26.04 -18.98
CA ILE A 767 23.93 -26.66 -19.75
C ILE A 767 24.97 -27.29 -18.82
N THR A 768 25.27 -26.65 -17.70
CA THR A 768 26.17 -27.23 -16.68
C THR A 768 25.61 -28.55 -16.15
N ALA A 769 24.31 -28.60 -15.81
CA ALA A 769 23.67 -29.82 -15.36
C ALA A 769 23.65 -30.91 -16.45
N LEU A 770 23.42 -30.55 -17.71
CA LEU A 770 23.45 -31.49 -18.83
C LEU A 770 24.86 -32.08 -19.06
N ARG A 771 25.91 -31.26 -18.86
CA ARG A 771 27.30 -31.70 -18.93
C ARG A 771 27.69 -32.59 -17.75
N GLU A 772 27.20 -32.28 -16.54
CA GLU A 772 27.36 -33.15 -15.37
C GLU A 772 26.72 -34.55 -15.62
N CYS A 773 25.53 -34.59 -16.21
CA CYS A 773 24.90 -35.86 -16.61
C CYS A 773 25.74 -36.59 -17.67
N LEU A 774 26.23 -35.87 -18.69
CA LEU A 774 27.08 -36.45 -19.74
C LEU A 774 28.34 -37.11 -19.16
N ASP A 775 28.98 -36.48 -18.18
CA ASP A 775 30.19 -37.01 -17.52
C ASP A 775 29.89 -38.27 -16.69
N SER A 776 28.67 -38.41 -16.17
CA SER A 776 28.22 -39.59 -15.42
C SER A 776 27.78 -40.77 -16.31
N GLU A 777 27.42 -40.49 -17.57
CA GLU A 777 26.95 -41.48 -18.53
C GLU A 777 28.11 -42.27 -19.14
N VAL A 778 27.96 -43.59 -19.26
CA VAL A 778 28.98 -44.49 -19.82
C VAL A 778 28.66 -44.82 -21.29
N GLY A 779 29.68 -44.87 -22.15
CA GLY A 779 29.57 -45.25 -23.56
C GLY A 779 30.07 -44.19 -24.55
N PRO A 780 29.99 -44.43 -25.88
CA PRO A 780 30.39 -43.46 -26.90
C PRO A 780 29.56 -42.17 -26.85
N TYR A 781 30.21 -41.00 -26.92
CA TYR A 781 29.55 -39.69 -26.75
C TYR A 781 28.29 -39.49 -27.61
N PRO A 782 28.23 -39.83 -28.91
CA PRO A 782 27.03 -39.62 -29.73
C PRO A 782 25.83 -40.48 -29.30
N LYS A 783 26.06 -41.64 -28.67
CA LYS A 783 25.02 -42.57 -28.22
C LYS A 783 24.53 -42.29 -26.80
N ARG A 784 25.15 -41.33 -26.10
CA ARG A 784 24.76 -40.95 -24.73
C ARG A 784 23.46 -40.14 -24.74
N PRO A 785 22.52 -40.40 -23.82
CA PRO A 785 21.21 -39.76 -23.81
C PRO A 785 21.29 -38.23 -23.63
N SER A 786 22.29 -37.71 -22.91
CA SER A 786 22.49 -36.25 -22.79
C SER A 786 22.89 -35.60 -24.11
N CYS A 787 23.77 -36.25 -24.90
CA CYS A 787 24.15 -35.78 -26.24
C CYS A 787 23.01 -35.90 -27.26
N GLN A 788 22.26 -37.01 -27.24
CA GLN A 788 21.09 -37.19 -28.12
C GLN A 788 20.00 -36.16 -27.83
N ARG A 789 19.75 -35.86 -26.55
CA ARG A 789 18.79 -34.83 -26.15
C ARG A 789 19.23 -33.44 -26.63
N TYR A 790 20.50 -33.09 -26.48
CA TYR A 790 21.05 -31.84 -26.98
C TYR A 790 20.96 -31.73 -28.51
N ALA A 791 21.32 -32.81 -29.23
CA ALA A 791 21.19 -32.87 -30.68
C ALA A 791 19.73 -32.72 -31.15
N LYS A 792 18.79 -33.37 -30.45
CA LYS A 792 17.35 -33.21 -30.71
C LYS A 792 16.89 -31.76 -30.49
N TRP A 793 17.35 -31.10 -29.42
CA TRP A 793 17.02 -29.69 -29.18
C TRP A 793 17.52 -28.78 -30.29
N ILE A 794 18.73 -29.01 -30.78
CA ILE A 794 19.34 -28.26 -31.88
C ILE A 794 18.61 -28.50 -33.20
N GLY A 795 18.26 -29.76 -33.49
CA GLY A 795 17.44 -30.12 -34.65
C GLY A 795 16.06 -29.46 -34.62
N LEU A 796 15.40 -29.44 -33.46
CA LEU A 796 14.12 -28.75 -33.27
C LEU A 796 14.22 -27.22 -33.42
N ALA A 797 15.39 -26.64 -33.12
CA ALA A 797 15.70 -25.24 -33.37
C ALA A 797 16.09 -24.95 -34.83
N GLY A 798 16.18 -25.98 -35.69
CA GLY A 798 16.45 -25.87 -37.13
C GLY A 798 17.95 -25.82 -37.49
N ARG A 799 18.85 -26.25 -36.60
CA ARG A 799 20.30 -26.34 -36.87
C ARG A 799 20.80 -27.77 -36.73
N LYS A 800 22.03 -28.04 -37.17
CA LYS A 800 22.68 -29.36 -37.02
C LYS A 800 23.86 -29.29 -36.05
N VAL A 801 24.13 -30.41 -35.37
CA VAL A 801 25.31 -30.56 -34.51
C VAL A 801 26.45 -31.10 -35.35
N ARG A 802 27.63 -30.48 -35.25
CA ARG A 802 28.81 -30.91 -36.02
C ARG A 802 29.18 -32.37 -35.73
N GLY A 803 29.31 -33.19 -36.78
CA GLY A 803 29.85 -34.55 -36.70
C GLY A 803 28.84 -35.66 -36.33
N ILE A 804 27.53 -35.39 -36.34
CA ILE A 804 26.49 -36.44 -36.29
C ILE A 804 26.05 -36.73 -37.72
N LYS A 805 26.18 -37.99 -38.18
CA LYS A 805 25.59 -38.46 -39.44
C LYS A 805 24.15 -38.93 -39.15
N ASP A 806 23.20 -38.52 -39.98
CA ASP A 806 21.81 -38.98 -39.91
C ASP A 806 21.79 -40.44 -40.42
N ASP A 807 21.27 -41.39 -39.62
CA ASP A 807 21.19 -42.83 -39.95
C ASP A 807 19.98 -43.15 -40.89
N ASP A 808 19.35 -42.14 -41.51
CA ASP A 808 18.08 -42.28 -42.26
C ASP A 808 18.25 -42.36 -43.81
N ASP A 809 19.47 -42.51 -44.34
CA ASP A 809 19.75 -42.58 -45.79
C ASP A 809 20.04 -44.01 -46.34
N ASP A 810 19.82 -45.06 -45.54
CA ASP A 810 19.92 -46.45 -45.99
C ASP A 810 18.56 -47.15 -45.81
N ASP A 811 17.64 -46.97 -46.77
CA ASP A 811 16.69 -48.02 -47.21
C ASP A 811 15.83 -47.52 -48.39
N ASP A 812 15.83 -48.33 -49.47
CA ASP A 812 14.92 -48.35 -50.63
C ASP A 812 15.03 -47.26 -51.72
N VAL A 813 15.49 -47.64 -52.93
CA VAL A 813 14.67 -47.82 -54.16
C VAL A 813 15.57 -48.24 -55.34
N GLU A 814 15.47 -49.51 -55.74
CA GLU A 814 15.71 -49.94 -57.12
C GLU A 814 14.51 -49.52 -58.00
N ASN A 815 14.81 -49.05 -59.22
CA ASN A 815 13.91 -48.98 -60.40
C ASN A 815 12.65 -48.07 -60.29
N ASP A 816 12.64 -46.92 -60.98
CA ASP A 816 12.04 -46.84 -62.32
C ASP A 816 12.28 -45.46 -62.96
N GLY A 817 12.38 -45.44 -64.29
CA GLY A 817 12.70 -44.28 -65.10
C GLY A 817 11.52 -43.30 -65.31
N ASN A 818 11.90 -42.09 -65.72
CA ASN A 818 11.08 -40.94 -66.16
C ASN A 818 10.43 -40.06 -65.07
N MET A 819 11.14 -39.00 -64.67
CA MET A 819 10.65 -37.63 -64.91
C MET A 819 11.75 -36.54 -64.80
N SER A 820 11.91 -35.81 -65.91
CA SER A 820 12.40 -34.44 -66.10
C SER A 820 13.48 -33.84 -65.16
N LEU A 821 14.69 -33.83 -65.72
CA LEU A 821 15.93 -33.11 -65.37
C LEU A 821 15.82 -31.56 -65.33
N LYS A 822 14.86 -30.96 -64.58
CA LYS A 822 14.71 -29.49 -64.55
C LYS A 822 14.54 -28.76 -63.22
N ASP A 823 14.69 -29.41 -62.06
CA ASP A 823 14.78 -28.69 -60.78
C ASP A 823 15.98 -29.14 -59.91
N ILE A 824 17.04 -29.64 -60.55
CA ILE A 824 18.38 -29.74 -59.93
C ILE A 824 19.04 -28.38 -60.08
N MET A 825 18.70 -27.45 -59.19
CA MET A 825 19.50 -26.27 -58.84
C MET A 825 18.80 -25.50 -57.70
N THR A 826 18.90 -26.02 -56.48
CA THR A 826 19.17 -25.19 -55.29
C THR A 826 19.97 -26.03 -54.30
N ASP A 827 21.21 -26.35 -54.68
CA ASP A 827 22.29 -26.50 -53.70
C ASP A 827 22.40 -25.17 -52.95
N LYS A 828 21.71 -25.08 -51.81
CA LYS A 828 22.14 -24.17 -50.76
C LYS A 828 23.30 -24.87 -50.07
N GLU A 829 24.51 -24.58 -50.53
CA GLU A 829 25.71 -24.73 -49.72
C GLU A 829 25.46 -24.01 -48.38
N PHE A 830 25.26 -24.79 -47.32
CA PHE A 830 25.09 -24.27 -45.96
C PHE A 830 26.45 -23.78 -45.46
N GLY A 831 26.54 -22.52 -45.05
CA GLY A 831 27.79 -21.92 -44.57
C GLY A 831 28.26 -22.48 -43.21
N PRO A 832 29.53 -22.26 -42.82
CA PRO A 832 30.12 -22.74 -41.55
C PRO A 832 29.48 -22.17 -40.27
N SER A 833 28.43 -21.35 -40.40
CA SER A 833 27.64 -20.72 -39.35
C SER A 833 26.39 -21.51 -38.91
N ASP A 834 26.02 -22.58 -39.62
CA ASP A 834 24.81 -23.38 -39.31
C ASP A 834 25.06 -24.62 -38.43
N GLU A 835 26.33 -24.97 -38.20
CA GLU A 835 26.72 -26.06 -37.31
C GLU A 835 27.02 -25.57 -35.89
N ILE A 836 26.43 -26.23 -34.90
CA ILE A 836 26.69 -25.98 -33.48
C ILE A 836 27.66 -27.02 -32.93
N TRP A 837 28.51 -26.60 -31.98
CA TRP A 837 29.41 -27.50 -31.27
C TRP A 837 28.67 -28.65 -30.57
N PRO A 838 29.21 -29.88 -30.62
CA PRO A 838 28.74 -30.98 -29.78
C PRO A 838 28.81 -30.65 -28.29
N LEU A 839 27.89 -31.22 -27.50
CA LEU A 839 27.78 -30.96 -26.06
C LEU A 839 29.11 -31.15 -25.29
N HIS A 840 29.92 -32.14 -25.67
CA HIS A 840 31.20 -32.43 -25.02
C HIS A 840 32.30 -31.39 -25.33
N LEU A 841 32.17 -30.63 -26.42
CA LEU A 841 33.09 -29.56 -26.83
C LEU A 841 32.57 -28.16 -26.44
N LEU A 842 31.35 -28.07 -25.92
CA LEU A 842 30.76 -26.81 -25.48
C LEU A 842 31.39 -26.36 -24.16
N ASP A 843 32.24 -25.33 -24.21
CA ASP A 843 32.80 -24.72 -23.01
C ASP A 843 31.81 -23.73 -22.37
N VAL A 844 31.44 -24.01 -21.11
CA VAL A 844 30.51 -23.19 -20.32
C VAL A 844 31.19 -21.91 -19.79
N ARG A 845 32.52 -21.84 -19.83
CA ARG A 845 33.29 -20.65 -19.45
C ARG A 845 33.41 -19.64 -20.60
N ASP A 846 33.25 -20.10 -21.84
CA ASP A 846 33.31 -19.24 -23.02
C ASP A 846 31.96 -18.55 -23.25
N GLU A 847 31.95 -17.22 -23.15
CA GLU A 847 30.75 -16.42 -23.34
C GLU A 847 30.23 -16.49 -24.79
N THR A 848 31.10 -16.68 -25.77
CA THR A 848 30.69 -16.73 -27.19
C THR A 848 29.89 -18.00 -27.49
N HIS A 849 30.41 -19.16 -27.08
CA HIS A 849 29.71 -20.45 -27.16
C HIS A 849 28.36 -20.40 -26.44
N MET A 850 28.33 -19.85 -25.22
CA MET A 850 27.11 -19.76 -24.42
C MET A 850 26.10 -18.78 -24.99
N THR A 851 26.52 -17.66 -25.58
CA THR A 851 25.59 -16.68 -26.19
C THR A 851 24.94 -17.23 -27.44
N VAL A 852 25.71 -17.86 -28.34
CA VAL A 852 25.19 -18.47 -29.58
C VAL A 852 24.19 -19.58 -29.26
N THR A 853 24.53 -20.46 -28.31
CA THR A 853 23.63 -21.55 -27.91
C THR A 853 22.42 -21.06 -27.12
N TYR A 854 22.57 -20.00 -26.33
CA TYR A 854 21.47 -19.36 -25.60
C TYR A 854 20.43 -18.77 -26.55
N ASP A 855 20.85 -18.01 -27.56
CA ASP A 855 19.89 -17.38 -28.49
C ASP A 855 19.05 -18.39 -29.27
N LEU A 856 19.59 -19.60 -29.48
CA LEU A 856 18.90 -20.69 -30.15
C LEU A 856 17.94 -21.45 -29.23
N LEU A 857 18.35 -21.70 -27.98
CA LEU A 857 17.63 -22.61 -27.08
C LEU A 857 16.76 -21.91 -26.02
N LYS A 858 16.91 -20.60 -25.79
CA LYS A 858 16.22 -19.87 -24.71
C LYS A 858 14.69 -19.99 -24.72
N ASN A 859 14.09 -20.09 -25.91
CA ASN A 859 12.65 -20.18 -26.12
C ASN A 859 12.18 -21.58 -26.48
N LEU A 860 13.08 -22.58 -26.50
CA LEU A 860 12.74 -23.93 -26.90
C LEU A 860 11.95 -24.63 -25.76
N PRO A 861 10.69 -25.05 -25.99
CA PRO A 861 9.87 -25.64 -24.93
C PRO A 861 10.49 -26.87 -24.29
N GLN A 862 11.15 -27.74 -25.05
CA GLN A 862 11.75 -28.98 -24.54
C GLN A 862 12.97 -28.71 -23.64
N ALA A 863 13.71 -27.63 -23.89
CA ALA A 863 14.81 -27.20 -23.02
C ALA A 863 14.27 -26.62 -21.71
N ILE A 864 13.21 -25.81 -21.79
CA ILE A 864 12.50 -25.26 -20.63
C ILE A 864 11.91 -26.39 -19.77
N GLU A 865 11.22 -27.34 -20.38
CA GLU A 865 10.62 -28.50 -19.71
C GLU A 865 11.67 -29.28 -18.90
N TYR A 866 12.81 -29.58 -19.53
CA TYR A 866 13.88 -30.30 -18.86
C TYR A 866 14.48 -29.50 -17.69
N TYR A 867 14.67 -28.19 -17.86
CA TYR A 867 15.15 -27.32 -16.78
C TYR A 867 14.17 -27.29 -15.60
N LEU A 868 12.88 -27.13 -15.88
CA LEU A 868 11.84 -27.10 -14.85
C LEU A 868 11.72 -28.43 -14.10
N ASN A 869 11.69 -29.55 -14.83
CA ASN A 869 11.49 -30.88 -14.26
C ASN A 869 12.72 -31.41 -13.52
N SER A 870 13.93 -31.09 -13.97
CA SER A 870 15.17 -31.64 -13.42
C SER A 870 15.79 -30.74 -12.34
N PHE A 871 15.50 -29.44 -12.36
CA PHE A 871 16.15 -28.46 -11.49
C PHE A 871 15.14 -27.64 -10.66
N VAL A 872 14.25 -26.87 -11.30
CA VAL A 872 13.42 -25.89 -10.59
C VAL A 872 12.41 -26.54 -9.66
N PHE A 873 11.56 -27.43 -10.16
CA PHE A 873 10.49 -28.02 -9.35
C PHE A 873 11.01 -28.94 -8.23
N PRO A 874 11.99 -29.84 -8.46
CA PRO A 874 12.56 -30.64 -7.38
C PRO A 874 13.17 -29.82 -6.24
N LEU A 875 13.69 -28.62 -6.52
CA LEU A 875 14.29 -27.73 -5.50
C LEU A 875 13.26 -26.87 -4.76
N THR A 876 12.12 -26.58 -5.38
CA THR A 876 11.20 -25.53 -4.91
C THR A 876 9.84 -26.07 -4.47
N MET A 877 9.44 -27.25 -4.94
CA MET A 877 8.13 -27.87 -4.70
C MET A 877 8.15 -28.80 -3.48
N GLU A 878 8.62 -28.27 -2.35
CA GLU A 878 8.51 -28.93 -1.06
C GLU A 878 7.44 -28.21 -0.21
N LEU A 879 6.55 -28.97 0.42
CA LEU A 879 5.48 -28.45 1.29
C LEU A 879 5.98 -28.39 2.73
N PHE A 880 5.54 -27.36 3.44
CA PHE A 880 5.64 -27.31 4.90
C PHE A 880 4.33 -27.84 5.50
N GLN A 881 4.42 -28.76 6.45
CA GLN A 881 3.23 -29.32 7.12
C GLN A 881 2.51 -28.29 8.00
N GLU A 882 3.26 -27.39 8.63
CA GLU A 882 2.73 -26.36 9.51
C GLU A 882 2.89 -24.98 8.86
N LYS A 883 1.88 -24.12 9.02
CA LYS A 883 1.97 -22.70 8.66
C LYS A 883 1.40 -21.87 9.80
N ILE A 884 2.07 -20.76 10.11
CA ILE A 884 1.53 -19.73 10.99
C ILE A 884 1.08 -18.56 10.12
N CYS A 885 -0.08 -17.99 10.43
CA CYS A 885 -0.63 -16.86 9.68
C CYS A 885 -1.01 -15.72 10.63
N ALA A 886 -0.89 -14.50 10.12
CA ALA A 886 -1.36 -13.29 10.76
C ALA A 886 -2.20 -12.50 9.76
N SER A 887 -3.47 -12.28 10.11
CA SER A 887 -4.46 -11.59 9.30
C SER A 887 -4.48 -10.09 9.59
N GLY A 888 -5.22 -9.34 8.76
CA GLY A 888 -5.54 -7.94 9.04
C GLY A 888 -6.28 -7.77 10.35
N GLN A 889 -7.14 -8.71 10.70
CA GLN A 889 -7.98 -8.65 11.89
C GLN A 889 -7.14 -8.74 13.18
N ASP A 890 -6.05 -9.53 13.17
CA ASP A 890 -5.13 -9.63 14.32
C ASP A 890 -4.44 -8.30 14.66
N LEU A 891 -4.23 -7.44 13.64
CA LEU A 891 -3.71 -6.08 13.84
C LEU A 891 -4.77 -5.16 14.47
N GLY A 892 -6.04 -5.36 14.13
CA GLY A 892 -7.15 -4.58 14.66
C GLY A 892 -7.72 -5.08 15.99
N GLY A 893 -7.33 -6.27 16.45
CA GLY A 893 -7.73 -6.86 17.72
C GLY A 893 -6.94 -6.36 18.95
N ASP A 894 -7.29 -6.86 20.13
CA ASP A 894 -6.68 -6.47 21.43
C ASP A 894 -5.32 -7.12 21.73
N MET A 895 -4.88 -8.06 20.89
CA MET A 895 -3.69 -8.85 21.16
C MET A 895 -2.39 -8.04 21.08
N LEU A 896 -2.26 -7.18 20.06
CA LEU A 896 -1.03 -6.43 19.78
C LEU A 896 -1.02 -5.03 20.40
N PHE A 897 -2.14 -4.34 20.37
CA PHE A 897 -2.29 -2.98 20.88
C PHE A 897 -3.54 -2.92 21.72
N GLY A 898 -3.49 -2.33 22.92
CA GLY A 898 -4.68 -2.17 23.76
C GLY A 898 -5.58 -1.00 23.35
N LYS A 899 -5.03 0.00 22.64
CA LYS A 899 -5.74 1.21 22.21
C LYS A 899 -5.57 1.43 20.72
N ARG A 900 -6.67 1.49 19.97
CA ARG A 900 -6.66 1.56 18.50
C ARG A 900 -7.64 2.61 18.00
N VAL A 901 -7.17 3.44 17.08
CA VAL A 901 -7.97 4.44 16.41
C VAL A 901 -7.76 4.30 14.91
N GLY A 902 -8.85 4.19 14.16
CA GLY A 902 -8.80 3.96 12.73
C GLY A 902 -9.62 4.96 11.91
N PHE A 903 -9.12 5.21 10.70
CA PHE A 903 -9.82 5.98 9.68
C PHE A 903 -10.04 5.11 8.45
N SER A 904 -11.26 5.14 7.92
CA SER A 904 -11.58 4.44 6.67
C SER A 904 -12.03 5.43 5.60
N GLY A 905 -11.52 5.29 4.37
CA GLY A 905 -12.06 5.99 3.21
C GLY A 905 -13.45 5.49 2.81
N THR A 906 -13.71 4.20 3.04
CA THR A 906 -14.95 3.53 2.66
C THR A 906 -15.75 3.06 3.88
N PRO A 907 -17.07 2.94 3.76
CA PRO A 907 -17.87 2.37 4.83
C PRO A 907 -17.70 0.84 4.83
N SER A 908 -16.85 0.33 5.72
CA SER A 908 -16.62 -1.12 5.87
C SER A 908 -17.04 -1.57 7.26
N ASP A 909 -17.96 -2.54 7.30
CA ASP A 909 -18.36 -3.25 8.53
C ASP A 909 -17.47 -4.48 8.81
N LEU A 910 -16.48 -4.75 7.96
CA LEU A 910 -15.52 -5.87 8.12
C LEU A 910 -14.40 -5.49 9.11
N LEU A 911 -14.80 -5.11 10.32
CA LEU A 911 -13.91 -4.73 11.42
C LEU A 911 -13.93 -5.80 12.53
N PRO A 912 -12.83 -5.94 13.30
CA PRO A 912 -12.83 -6.79 14.49
C PRO A 912 -13.84 -6.28 15.51
N GLU A 913 -14.47 -7.20 16.27
CA GLU A 913 -15.45 -6.85 17.30
C GLU A 913 -14.85 -5.89 18.35
N GLU A 914 -13.57 -6.06 18.66
CA GLU A 914 -12.82 -5.25 19.63
C GLU A 914 -12.55 -3.81 19.15
N LEU A 915 -12.66 -3.54 17.84
CA LEU A 915 -12.57 -2.19 17.27
C LEU A 915 -13.95 -1.50 17.25
N GLY A 916 -15.02 -2.27 17.46
CA GLY A 916 -16.41 -1.83 17.36
C GLY A 916 -16.86 -1.62 15.92
N GLN A 917 -18.06 -1.06 15.76
CA GLN A 917 -18.62 -0.72 14.46
C GLN A 917 -18.02 0.57 13.89
N CYS A 918 -17.85 0.61 12.57
CA CYS A 918 -17.40 1.81 11.89
C CYS A 918 -18.43 2.92 12.10
N GLN A 919 -17.99 4.05 12.65
CA GLN A 919 -18.84 5.21 12.80
C GLN A 919 -18.82 6.02 11.50
N TYR A 920 -19.99 6.22 10.93
CA TYR A 920 -20.17 6.94 9.68
C TYR A 920 -20.31 8.43 9.96
N GLU A 921 -19.71 9.25 9.09
CA GLU A 921 -19.99 10.69 9.09
C GLU A 921 -21.33 10.90 8.36
N GLU A 922 -22.24 11.61 9.03
CA GLU A 922 -23.61 11.77 8.55
C GLU A 922 -23.67 12.66 7.31
N CYS A 923 -24.65 12.38 6.45
CA CYS A 923 -25.00 13.07 5.23
C CYS A 923 -24.03 12.90 4.04
N ILE A 924 -23.00 12.04 4.17
CA ILE A 924 -22.02 11.79 3.09
C ILE A 924 -22.64 11.01 1.93
N ASP A 925 -23.27 9.87 2.23
CA ASP A 925 -23.81 8.99 1.20
C ASP A 925 -24.92 9.75 0.45
N GLY A 926 -25.72 10.55 1.17
CA GLY A 926 -26.68 11.47 0.59
C GLY A 926 -26.05 12.54 -0.32
N GLN A 927 -24.91 13.10 0.05
CA GLN A 927 -24.18 14.07 -0.78
C GLN A 927 -23.63 13.45 -2.07
N ILE A 928 -23.23 12.18 -2.06
CA ILE A 928 -22.69 11.51 -3.26
C ILE A 928 -23.81 11.17 -4.26
N LEU A 929 -25.02 10.91 -3.76
CA LEU A 929 -26.17 10.48 -4.56
C LEU A 929 -26.94 11.64 -5.22
N HIS A 930 -26.81 12.88 -4.72
CA HIS A 930 -27.47 14.09 -5.21
C HIS A 930 -26.49 15.09 -5.78
#